data_AF-A0A7S4RXD7-F1
#
_entry.id   AF-A0A7S4RXD7-F1
#
_cell.length_a   1.000
_cell.length_b   1.000
_cell.length_c   1.000
_cell.angle_alpha   90.00
_cell.angle_beta   90.00
_cell.angle_gamma   90.00
#
_symmetry.space_group_name_H-M   'P 1'
#
loop_
_entity.id
_entity.type
_entity.pdbx_description
1 polymer ?
#
loop_
_entity_poly.entity_id
_entity_poly.type
_entity_poly.pdbx_seq_one_letter_code
_entity_poly.pdbx_strand_id
1 'polypeptide(L)'
;AILAQSTTHVSAADLAPARSREGWGGRGTSPDKASQAGLGSRPGQLQAMPPLQRLDEAMGVGRRGFRAQARAPAEATSPAALLLPNEGGAASLSSAAAAPAPSRSQRPSGGREDRGKVLRTYKWSQFHGREETTEFDEAHFSAEGLFSQSSSEGHKEYQDRLRAIHLHKEGMAKAEIAKALGRSEKFVQRWWQKDQKEVPRPWGVHAYLTKDMGRNTKGVGATSSASMTEDSVQDTATWWRDVEVRRKYAGDMAIYDEILQNTEWKPTNARTRDFATGAYHIKYDQRGNIRWEGHQNGKYKPGLSPAMDKVLQKLFAEYGIADRTSGVITNWYPDGKGHLGSHRHDCWTALFSFGHERILTIDNTPLLMQDGDLCIFGTQRHGVPIMPEITEGRITLVIFFYPDQMQKQGMWQTITDPDTMEASRPLQAMLREGRLGASAEQGAAEHDKELLALQQLGFSRADAEVALRASHFDVERAAELLLLAGAGGAGGVVEAAPGDIPAVGSTAPSTEASMATVGCGGRFRKARPAVAAGPDLERLAGSGGAAASAPSSSGASSSSSTAAPPGSGGSSGSSSSAEGSDEALARRLQLEEEGGAALAPGLSAGPSDGITDEEVAALALQLEELEAERQADPVLLAAQFQEYDAMLTREDAERWNGHGDLMHSPFSREHLSLEKMEKVTIFSAGHGDMLEKDFWEMLQCHSIRVLYDVRQTDHRGELYARHRRFSVAALRAQCRSRGIFFKSMPLGRQSAYGTLAHIKSDEGQHTLVELVWQAKRKRTAFMGAEELWRDDARQVPAEFLVQAGHTVEHIRSDGSTERHVSGIEYPDWLVREEERLKMVEKKRQAGELANPQKSRVDRSSEAVALRLAAPVEEVDAMEEMRGAANQKELVVAQRKLARYQRIAEEKGVLAAKVVKNTPEWILEDARKQAEWVAAKKQEKAAGKSPDAAAHAQDMEAPAKEGQGEAHPPGRSAPSAAEETAPEAPQQEQAEAEPQEPKRSTWRSRRRAPAATAGDT
;
A
#
# COMPACT_ATOMS: atom_id res chain seq x y z
N ALA A 1 -58.79 -48.23 27.03
CA ALA A 1 -58.77 -48.26 25.55
C ALA A 1 -57.30 -48.44 25.12
N ILE A 2 -56.88 -49.36 24.23
CA ILE A 2 -57.41 -49.75 22.89
C ILE A 2 -57.17 -48.61 21.89
N LEU A 3 -56.47 -48.73 20.74
CA LEU A 3 -55.55 -49.71 20.09
C LEU A 3 -54.77 -48.89 19.00
N ALA A 4 -53.62 -49.23 18.39
CA ALA A 4 -52.60 -50.31 18.40
C ALA A 4 -51.22 -49.60 18.12
N GLN A 5 -49.99 -50.16 18.12
CA GLN A 5 -49.36 -51.47 17.85
C GLN A 5 -49.28 -51.94 16.39
N SER A 6 -48.08 -51.85 15.80
CA SER A 6 -47.43 -53.00 15.12
C SER A 6 -45.89 -52.90 15.23
N THR A 7 -45.23 -54.06 15.35
CA THR A 7 -43.76 -54.19 15.48
C THR A 7 -43.33 -55.57 15.01
N THR A 8 -42.24 -55.69 14.26
CA THR A 8 -41.57 -56.97 13.98
C THR A 8 -40.04 -56.85 14.13
N HIS A 9 -39.45 -57.84 14.78
CA HIS A 9 -38.03 -57.94 15.15
C HIS A 9 -37.26 -58.85 14.17
N VAL A 10 -36.02 -59.21 14.56
CA VAL A 10 -35.12 -60.26 14.01
C VAL A 10 -34.20 -59.77 12.88
N SER A 11 -32.89 -60.08 12.83
CA SER A 11 -31.86 -60.48 13.83
C SER A 11 -30.50 -60.43 13.12
N ALA A 12 -29.37 -60.36 13.85
CA ALA A 12 -28.04 -60.48 13.26
C ALA A 12 -27.61 -61.94 13.03
N ALA A 13 -26.77 -62.17 12.01
CA ALA A 13 -25.86 -63.32 11.87
C ALA A 13 -24.74 -63.03 10.86
N ASP A 14 -23.59 -63.65 11.09
CA ASP A 14 -22.28 -63.41 10.48
C ASP A 14 -22.15 -63.75 8.98
N LEU A 15 -21.24 -63.06 8.26
CA LEU A 15 -19.99 -63.63 7.69
C LEU A 15 -19.30 -62.70 6.68
N ALA A 16 -17.97 -62.82 6.61
CA ALA A 16 -17.09 -62.20 5.61
C ALA A 16 -16.15 -63.26 5.00
N PRO A 17 -15.20 -62.93 4.11
CA PRO A 17 -15.46 -62.46 2.75
C PRO A 17 -14.79 -63.39 1.70
N ALA A 18 -15.34 -63.45 0.48
CA ALA A 18 -14.79 -64.25 -0.62
C ALA A 18 -14.26 -63.37 -1.77
N ARG A 19 -13.11 -63.76 -2.34
CA ARG A 19 -12.54 -63.17 -3.56
C ARG A 19 -13.05 -63.92 -4.80
N SER A 20 -13.26 -63.21 -5.90
CA SER A 20 -13.12 -63.81 -7.24
C SER A 20 -12.42 -62.84 -8.20
N ARG A 21 -11.57 -63.41 -9.07
CA ARG A 21 -10.95 -62.77 -10.23
C ARG A 21 -11.67 -63.33 -11.45
N GLU A 22 -12.15 -62.46 -12.33
CA GLU A 22 -12.29 -62.68 -13.78
C GLU A 22 -12.77 -61.35 -14.40
N GLY A 23 -12.50 -61.02 -15.66
CA GLY A 23 -11.73 -61.75 -16.66
C GLY A 23 -12.42 -61.68 -18.03
N TRP A 24 -11.71 -61.20 -19.05
CA TRP A 24 -12.20 -61.01 -20.43
C TRP A 24 -13.29 -59.89 -20.54
N GLY A 25 -13.53 -59.23 -21.68
CA GLY A 25 -12.81 -59.26 -22.96
C GLY A 25 -13.75 -59.40 -24.16
N GLY A 26 -14.24 -58.29 -24.73
CA GLY A 26 -15.20 -58.30 -25.86
C GLY A 26 -15.12 -57.04 -26.73
N ARG A 27 -15.31 -57.19 -28.05
CA ARG A 27 -15.12 -56.13 -29.07
C ARG A 27 -16.44 -55.59 -29.61
N GLY A 28 -16.41 -54.34 -30.10
CA GLY A 28 -17.34 -53.81 -31.11
C GLY A 28 -18.67 -53.25 -30.56
N THR A 29 -19.41 -52.44 -31.32
CA THR A 29 -19.21 -51.91 -32.70
C THR A 29 -19.81 -50.50 -32.84
N SER A 30 -19.31 -49.71 -33.78
CA SER A 30 -19.96 -48.47 -34.23
C SER A 30 -21.22 -48.76 -35.07
N PRO A 31 -22.20 -47.86 -35.12
CA PRO A 31 -22.66 -47.38 -36.43
C PRO A 31 -22.79 -45.85 -36.55
N ASP A 32 -22.98 -45.41 -37.78
CA ASP A 32 -22.82 -44.03 -38.27
C ASP A 32 -24.17 -43.43 -38.73
N LYS A 33 -24.33 -42.10 -38.66
CA LYS A 33 -25.32 -41.21 -39.36
C LYS A 33 -26.82 -41.57 -39.47
N ALA A 34 -27.71 -40.59 -39.18
CA ALA A 34 -28.59 -39.93 -40.18
C ALA A 34 -29.61 -38.90 -39.60
N SER A 35 -30.10 -37.99 -40.47
CA SER A 35 -31.19 -36.96 -40.35
C SER A 35 -31.20 -36.00 -39.14
N GLN A 36 -31.38 -34.68 -39.26
CA GLN A 36 -32.27 -33.80 -40.07
C GLN A 36 -33.77 -33.78 -39.67
N ALA A 37 -34.11 -32.88 -38.75
CA ALA A 37 -35.36 -32.08 -38.64
C ALA A 37 -35.19 -31.18 -37.38
N GLY A 38 -35.87 -30.04 -37.17
CA GLY A 38 -36.78 -29.23 -38.00
C GLY A 38 -37.32 -28.08 -37.13
N LEU A 39 -37.38 -26.84 -37.64
CA LEU A 39 -37.73 -25.65 -36.85
C LEU A 39 -39.24 -25.55 -36.55
N GLY A 40 -39.61 -24.98 -35.40
CA GLY A 40 -41.03 -24.92 -34.96
C GLY A 40 -41.40 -24.00 -33.80
N SER A 41 -40.69 -22.86 -33.59
CA SER A 41 -41.04 -21.91 -32.52
C SER A 41 -42.23 -21.02 -32.90
N ARG A 42 -43.24 -20.92 -32.03
CA ARG A 42 -44.35 -19.95 -32.12
C ARG A 42 -43.99 -18.63 -31.42
N PRO A 43 -44.41 -17.46 -31.93
CA PRO A 43 -44.25 -16.18 -31.23
C PRO A 43 -45.33 -15.98 -30.15
N GLY A 44 -44.91 -15.49 -28.97
CA GLY A 44 -45.82 -14.93 -27.96
C GLY A 44 -46.05 -13.45 -28.19
N GLN A 45 -47.27 -12.96 -27.96
CA GLN A 45 -47.61 -11.55 -28.12
C GLN A 45 -47.07 -10.70 -26.96
N LEU A 46 -46.49 -9.54 -27.27
CA LEU A 46 -46.27 -8.47 -26.30
C LEU A 46 -47.57 -7.70 -26.10
N GLN A 47 -48.08 -7.64 -24.86
CA GLN A 47 -49.08 -6.64 -24.47
C GLN A 47 -48.37 -5.33 -24.10
N ALA A 48 -48.93 -4.20 -24.52
CA ALA A 48 -48.41 -2.87 -24.18
C ALA A 48 -48.96 -2.40 -22.83
N MET A 49 -48.11 -1.76 -22.02
CA MET A 49 -48.54 -1.05 -20.81
C MET A 49 -48.88 0.42 -21.14
N PRO A 50 -49.86 1.03 -20.43
CA PRO A 50 -50.19 2.45 -20.60
C PRO A 50 -49.14 3.36 -19.93
N PRO A 51 -48.97 4.61 -20.40
CA PRO A 51 -48.08 5.57 -19.78
C PRO A 51 -48.67 6.16 -18.48
N LEU A 52 -47.90 6.14 -17.39
CA LEU A 52 -48.25 6.83 -16.15
C LEU A 52 -48.05 8.35 -16.29
N GLN A 53 -48.99 9.11 -15.72
CA GLN A 53 -48.94 10.56 -15.64
C GLN A 53 -48.00 11.01 -14.51
N ARG A 54 -47.44 12.22 -14.61
CA ARG A 54 -46.67 12.83 -13.52
C ARG A 54 -47.61 13.40 -12.46
N LEU A 55 -47.27 13.15 -11.20
CA LEU A 55 -47.67 13.95 -10.05
C LEU A 55 -46.40 14.56 -9.47
N ASP A 56 -46.31 15.89 -9.50
CA ASP A 56 -45.38 16.67 -8.69
C ASP A 56 -46.06 17.03 -7.35
N GLU A 57 -45.27 17.54 -6.39
CA GLU A 57 -45.67 18.02 -5.04
C GLU A 57 -46.15 16.96 -4.01
N ALA A 58 -45.24 16.60 -3.07
CA ALA A 58 -45.51 16.56 -1.62
C ALA A 58 -44.23 16.31 -0.80
N MET A 59 -44.34 16.44 0.53
CA MET A 59 -43.41 15.92 1.58
C MET A 59 -42.02 16.56 1.70
N GLY A 60 -41.92 17.66 2.46
CA GLY A 60 -40.64 18.20 2.92
C GLY A 60 -40.07 17.44 4.14
N VAL A 61 -38.78 17.10 4.10
CA VAL A 61 -38.10 16.38 5.20
C VAL A 61 -37.31 17.34 6.10
N GLY A 62 -37.72 17.46 7.36
CA GLY A 62 -37.09 18.34 8.35
C GLY A 62 -35.71 17.86 8.81
N ARG A 63 -34.73 18.77 8.85
CA ARG A 63 -33.37 18.48 9.36
C ARG A 63 -33.36 18.37 10.89
N ARG A 64 -33.00 17.20 11.42
CA ARG A 64 -32.70 17.04 12.86
C ARG A 64 -31.34 17.68 13.19
N GLY A 65 -31.35 18.82 13.88
CA GLY A 65 -30.13 19.45 14.39
C GLY A 65 -29.69 18.86 15.73
N PHE A 66 -28.45 18.38 15.83
CA PHE A 66 -27.85 18.02 17.12
C PHE A 66 -27.50 19.28 17.92
N ARG A 67 -28.10 19.41 19.12
CA ARG A 67 -27.92 20.58 20.00
C ARG A 67 -26.87 20.31 21.07
N ALA A 68 -25.61 20.62 20.79
CA ALA A 68 -24.56 20.63 21.82
C ALA A 68 -24.80 21.80 22.80
N GLN A 69 -24.79 21.53 24.11
CA GLN A 69 -24.86 22.58 25.12
C GLN A 69 -23.50 23.26 25.29
N ALA A 70 -23.39 24.53 24.90
CA ALA A 70 -22.25 25.36 25.21
C ALA A 70 -22.29 25.77 26.70
N ARG A 71 -21.23 25.47 27.45
CA ARG A 71 -21.07 25.91 28.85
C ARG A 71 -20.27 27.22 28.87
N ALA A 72 -20.87 28.29 29.37
CA ALA A 72 -20.19 29.58 29.49
C ALA A 72 -19.05 29.53 30.54
N PRO A 73 -17.97 30.31 30.37
CA PRO A 73 -16.91 30.41 31.36
C PRO A 73 -17.38 31.19 32.60
N ALA A 74 -17.07 30.67 33.80
CA ALA A 74 -17.27 31.39 35.05
C ALA A 74 -16.02 32.22 35.41
N GLU A 75 -16.23 33.35 36.08
CA GLU A 75 -15.15 34.25 36.49
C GLU A 75 -14.30 33.66 37.63
N ALA A 76 -13.01 34.02 37.66
CA ALA A 76 -12.08 33.56 38.69
C ALA A 76 -12.10 34.52 39.90
N THR A 77 -12.89 34.19 40.93
CA THR A 77 -12.81 34.82 42.25
C THR A 77 -11.94 34.01 43.21
N SER A 78 -11.07 34.71 43.96
CA SER A 78 -10.13 34.10 44.90
C SER A 78 -10.74 34.01 46.31
N PRO A 79 -10.71 32.84 46.99
CA PRO A 79 -11.04 32.73 48.40
C PRO A 79 -9.77 32.79 49.27
N ALA A 80 -9.76 33.70 50.26
CA ALA A 80 -8.77 33.70 51.33
C ALA A 80 -9.13 32.69 52.45
N ALA A 81 -8.17 32.41 53.33
CA ALA A 81 -8.23 31.34 54.32
C ALA A 81 -9.34 31.50 55.39
N LEU A 82 -9.85 30.36 55.88
CA LEU A 82 -10.42 30.26 57.23
C LEU A 82 -10.15 28.87 57.87
N LEU A 83 -9.53 28.94 59.05
CA LEU A 83 -9.33 27.96 60.12
C LEU A 83 -10.68 27.30 60.56
N LEU A 84 -10.85 26.11 61.15
CA LEU A 84 -10.09 25.06 61.91
C LEU A 84 -11.00 23.78 62.00
N PRO A 85 -10.73 22.65 62.72
CA PRO A 85 -9.50 22.03 63.25
C PRO A 85 -9.32 20.51 62.90
N ASN A 86 -8.37 19.85 63.60
CA ASN A 86 -8.02 18.41 63.77
C ASN A 86 -9.17 17.35 63.73
N GLU A 87 -8.95 16.02 63.60
CA GLU A 87 -7.93 15.12 64.21
C GLU A 87 -7.51 13.88 63.36
N GLY A 88 -6.32 13.32 63.66
CA GLY A 88 -5.77 12.04 63.15
C GLY A 88 -5.29 12.05 61.67
N GLY A 89 -4.09 11.60 61.26
CA GLY A 89 -3.14 10.65 61.83
C GLY A 89 -3.11 9.37 60.98
N ALA A 90 -2.02 8.96 60.29
CA ALA A 90 -0.66 9.50 60.21
C ALA A 90 0.07 9.04 58.90
N ALA A 91 1.37 9.33 58.79
CA ALA A 91 2.35 8.82 57.80
C ALA A 91 2.21 9.26 56.32
N SER A 92 3.00 10.26 55.94
CA SER A 92 3.26 10.68 54.55
C SER A 92 4.29 9.78 53.86
N LEU A 93 4.17 9.61 52.53
CA LEU A 93 5.30 9.75 51.60
C LEU A 93 4.82 10.12 50.19
N SER A 94 5.03 11.37 49.78
CA SER A 94 4.63 11.89 48.46
C SER A 94 5.79 12.55 47.72
N SER A 95 6.14 12.07 46.52
CA SER A 95 7.14 12.70 45.65
C SER A 95 6.88 12.46 44.15
N ALA A 96 5.78 13.01 43.64
CA ALA A 96 5.57 13.12 42.20
C ALA A 96 6.54 14.16 41.59
N ALA A 97 7.69 13.70 41.11
CA ALA A 97 8.70 14.56 40.52
C ALA A 97 8.28 15.05 39.11
N ALA A 98 8.22 16.38 38.92
CA ALA A 98 8.00 16.96 37.61
C ALA A 98 9.23 16.74 36.70
N ALA A 99 8.99 16.40 35.42
CA ALA A 99 10.06 16.19 34.46
C ALA A 99 10.81 17.50 34.15
N PRO A 100 12.15 17.50 34.10
CA PRO A 100 12.93 18.72 33.82
C PRO A 100 12.79 19.15 32.36
N ALA A 101 12.76 20.47 32.14
CA ALA A 101 12.82 21.05 30.80
C ALA A 101 14.16 20.73 30.10
N PRO A 102 14.19 20.54 28.77
CA PRO A 102 15.41 20.22 28.04
C PRO A 102 16.47 21.32 28.19
N SER A 103 17.72 20.91 28.39
CA SER A 103 18.84 21.81 28.64
C SER A 103 19.08 22.75 27.46
N ARG A 104 18.99 24.06 27.72
CA ARG A 104 19.46 25.11 26.82
C ARG A 104 20.93 24.86 26.51
N SER A 105 21.28 24.65 25.24
CA SER A 105 22.67 24.43 24.82
C SER A 105 23.57 25.56 25.34
N GLN A 106 24.49 25.21 26.23
CA GLN A 106 25.47 26.15 26.77
C GLN A 106 26.55 26.36 25.71
N ARG A 107 26.36 27.38 24.85
CA ARG A 107 27.48 27.94 24.07
C ARG A 107 28.61 28.26 25.05
N PRO A 108 29.86 27.85 24.78
CA PRO A 108 30.96 28.00 25.73
C PRO A 108 31.17 29.47 26.09
N SER A 109 31.32 29.76 27.38
CA SER A 109 31.48 31.12 27.93
C SER A 109 32.90 31.66 27.82
N GLY A 110 33.65 31.25 26.79
CA GLY A 110 34.96 31.81 26.49
C GLY A 110 34.85 33.18 25.83
N GLY A 111 35.86 34.03 26.04
CA GLY A 111 36.14 35.31 25.36
C GLY A 111 34.97 36.00 24.65
N ARG A 112 34.37 37.01 25.28
CA ARG A 112 33.27 37.81 24.67
C ARG A 112 33.74 38.73 23.53
N GLU A 113 35.05 38.81 23.29
CA GLU A 113 35.69 39.91 22.56
C GLU A 113 35.82 39.67 21.04
N ASP A 114 35.68 38.43 20.57
CA ASP A 114 35.87 38.08 19.14
C ASP A 114 34.65 37.36 18.53
N ARG A 115 33.46 37.93 18.78
CA ARG A 115 32.27 37.59 17.98
C ARG A 115 32.23 38.52 16.78
N GLY A 116 32.36 37.94 15.59
CA GLY A 116 32.26 38.65 14.32
C GLY A 116 30.96 39.47 14.22
N LYS A 117 31.01 40.53 13.41
CA LYS A 117 29.89 41.47 13.24
C LYS A 117 28.61 40.71 12.85
N VAL A 118 27.57 40.82 13.68
CA VAL A 118 26.22 40.35 13.32
C VAL A 118 25.78 41.09 12.07
N LEU A 119 25.59 40.37 10.97
CA LEU A 119 25.17 40.95 9.69
C LEU A 119 23.66 40.99 9.58
N ARG A 120 22.97 39.93 10.04
CA ARG A 120 21.51 39.84 10.02
C ARG A 120 20.98 39.15 11.28
N THR A 121 19.75 39.51 11.65
CA THR A 121 19.01 38.87 12.74
C THR A 121 17.61 38.55 12.25
N TYR A 122 17.15 37.32 12.43
CA TYR A 122 15.80 36.89 12.05
C TYR A 122 15.02 36.40 13.25
N LYS A 123 13.76 36.82 13.36
CA LYS A 123 12.75 36.12 14.14
C LYS A 123 12.15 34.98 13.32
N TRP A 124 11.95 33.84 13.96
CA TRP A 124 11.37 32.67 13.32
C TRP A 124 10.60 31.82 14.33
N SER A 125 9.68 30.97 13.86
CA SER A 125 8.96 30.04 14.72
C SER A 125 8.80 28.65 14.11
N GLN A 126 8.96 27.64 14.97
CA GLN A 126 8.62 26.26 14.65
C GLN A 126 7.12 25.99 14.88
N PHE A 127 6.66 24.79 14.49
CA PHE A 127 5.26 24.34 14.59
C PHE A 127 4.62 24.48 15.99
N HIS A 128 5.43 24.56 17.06
CA HIS A 128 4.96 24.76 18.43
C HIS A 128 4.59 26.22 18.78
N GLY A 129 4.70 27.16 17.83
CA GLY A 129 4.37 28.58 18.06
C GLY A 129 5.39 29.35 18.92
N ARG A 130 6.46 28.67 19.39
CA ARG A 130 7.59 29.33 20.03
C ARG A 130 8.34 30.16 18.99
N GLU A 131 8.41 31.46 19.23
CA GLU A 131 9.30 32.37 18.54
C GLU A 131 10.73 32.21 19.09
N GLU A 132 11.68 32.14 18.16
CA GLU A 132 13.11 32.10 18.40
C GLU A 132 13.77 33.21 17.56
N THR A 133 14.93 33.69 18.00
CA THR A 133 15.67 34.76 17.32
C THR A 133 17.09 34.26 17.09
N THR A 134 17.60 34.41 15.87
CA THR A 134 18.96 34.00 15.52
C THR A 134 19.70 35.14 14.84
N GLU A 135 20.81 35.50 15.46
CA GLU A 135 21.83 36.40 14.94
C GLU A 135 22.77 35.57 14.04
N PHE A 136 22.98 36.02 12.81
CA PHE A 136 23.93 35.45 11.86
C PHE A 136 25.04 36.48 11.61
N ASP A 137 26.23 36.14 12.07
CA ASP A 137 27.47 36.87 11.83
C ASP A 137 28.11 36.49 10.48
N GLU A 138 29.14 37.25 10.09
CA GLU A 138 29.90 37.05 8.85
C GLU A 138 30.45 35.61 8.69
N ALA A 139 30.81 34.94 9.78
CA ALA A 139 31.28 33.55 9.73
C ALA A 139 30.15 32.58 9.36
N HIS A 140 28.89 32.87 9.67
CA HIS A 140 27.75 32.07 9.22
C HIS A 140 27.47 32.26 7.72
N PHE A 141 27.67 33.47 7.17
CA PHE A 141 27.51 33.74 5.73
C PHE A 141 28.62 33.08 4.90
N SER A 142 29.85 33.15 5.38
CA SER A 142 31.04 32.50 4.79
C SER A 142 31.18 31.01 5.15
N ALA A 143 30.19 30.43 5.84
CA ALA A 143 30.21 29.03 6.26
C ALA A 143 30.03 28.09 5.06
N GLU A 144 31.12 27.49 4.59
CA GLU A 144 31.18 26.41 3.61
C GLU A 144 31.95 25.20 4.19
N GLY A 145 31.61 23.99 3.74
CA GLY A 145 32.24 22.74 4.18
C GLY A 145 31.31 21.86 5.03
N LEU A 146 31.90 21.05 5.93
CA LEU A 146 31.20 20.10 6.78
C LEU A 146 30.93 20.64 8.19
N PHE A 147 29.66 20.53 8.61
CA PHE A 147 29.19 20.87 9.95
C PHE A 147 28.89 19.56 10.68
N SER A 148 29.70 19.25 11.70
CA SER A 148 29.52 18.03 12.49
C SER A 148 28.15 18.03 13.15
N GLN A 149 27.40 16.93 13.01
CA GLN A 149 26.01 16.87 13.46
C GLN A 149 25.82 17.27 14.93
N SER A 150 25.02 18.31 15.13
CA SER A 150 24.46 18.80 16.39
C SER A 150 23.18 18.05 16.79
N SER A 151 23.05 16.80 16.34
CA SER A 151 22.06 15.86 16.89
C SER A 151 22.34 15.63 18.38
N SER A 152 21.32 15.23 19.15
CA SER A 152 21.49 15.01 20.61
C SER A 152 22.66 14.05 20.90
N GLU A 153 23.35 14.21 22.03
CA GLU A 153 24.57 13.44 22.34
C GLU A 153 24.41 11.93 22.15
N GLY A 154 23.26 11.37 22.53
CA GLY A 154 22.95 9.95 22.31
C GLY A 154 22.78 9.55 20.84
N HIS A 155 22.28 10.43 19.96
CA HIS A 155 22.24 10.20 18.51
C HIS A 155 23.66 10.18 17.93
N LYS A 156 24.50 11.17 18.27
CA LYS A 156 25.90 11.20 17.85
C LYS A 156 26.68 9.99 18.38
N GLU A 157 26.48 9.60 19.64
CA GLU A 157 27.10 8.39 20.17
C GLU A 157 26.60 7.13 19.43
N TYR A 158 25.31 7.02 19.10
CA TYR A 158 24.78 5.90 18.33
C TYR A 158 25.37 5.82 16.91
N GLN A 159 25.52 6.97 16.24
CA GLN A 159 26.20 7.10 14.96
C GLN A 159 27.67 6.65 15.08
N ASP A 160 28.41 7.11 16.09
CA ASP A 160 29.81 6.71 16.34
C ASP A 160 29.93 5.20 16.61
N ARG A 161 28.97 4.59 17.32
CA ARG A 161 28.91 3.13 17.55
C ARG A 161 28.71 2.36 16.25
N LEU A 162 27.79 2.78 15.38
CA LEU A 162 27.57 2.15 14.07
C LEU A 162 28.78 2.33 13.14
N ARG A 163 29.36 3.54 13.10
CA ARG A 163 30.56 3.85 12.31
C ARG A 163 31.77 3.06 12.78
N ALA A 164 31.93 2.82 14.09
CA ALA A 164 32.99 1.93 14.61
C ALA A 164 32.85 0.47 14.11
N ILE A 165 31.63 -0.04 13.93
CA ILE A 165 31.37 -1.37 13.37
C ILE A 165 31.64 -1.40 11.86
N HIS A 166 31.25 -0.34 11.14
CA HIS A 166 31.49 -0.22 9.70
C HIS A 166 32.98 -0.18 9.36
N LEU A 167 33.74 0.75 9.96
CA LEU A 167 35.17 0.91 9.73
C LEU A 167 35.98 -0.35 10.13
N HIS A 168 35.48 -1.15 11.10
CA HIS A 168 36.06 -2.45 11.45
C HIS A 168 35.85 -3.51 10.36
N LYS A 169 34.69 -3.52 9.69
CA LYS A 169 34.40 -4.40 8.54
C LYS A 169 35.21 -4.01 7.30
N GLU A 170 35.59 -2.75 7.17
CA GLU A 170 36.57 -2.27 6.18
C GLU A 170 38.03 -2.61 6.53
N GLY A 171 38.26 -3.22 7.70
CA GLY A 171 39.58 -3.72 8.12
C GLY A 171 40.45 -2.74 8.91
N MET A 172 39.97 -1.55 9.24
CA MET A 172 40.76 -0.54 9.96
C MET A 172 41.10 -0.98 11.39
N ALA A 173 42.28 -0.58 11.87
CA ALA A 173 42.72 -0.91 13.22
C ALA A 173 41.98 -0.09 14.28
N LYS A 174 41.82 -0.66 15.48
CA LYS A 174 41.11 -0.05 16.63
C LYS A 174 41.56 1.41 16.92
N ALA A 175 42.85 1.68 16.83
CA ALA A 175 43.43 3.01 17.10
C ALA A 175 43.14 4.02 15.98
N GLU A 176 43.09 3.57 14.73
CA GLU A 176 42.74 4.38 13.56
C GLU A 176 41.27 4.77 13.60
N ILE A 177 40.39 3.81 13.91
CA ILE A 177 38.96 4.03 14.14
C ILE A 177 38.74 5.01 15.30
N ALA A 178 39.50 4.88 16.40
CA ALA A 178 39.43 5.78 17.54
C ALA A 178 39.80 7.23 17.14
N LYS A 179 40.91 7.39 16.41
CA LYS A 179 41.37 8.66 15.85
C LYS A 179 40.33 9.27 14.89
N ALA A 180 39.81 8.47 13.96
CA ALA A 180 38.85 8.90 12.93
C ALA A 180 37.47 9.29 13.49
N LEU A 181 37.08 8.76 14.66
CA LEU A 181 35.86 9.12 15.38
C LEU A 181 36.05 10.26 16.38
N GLY A 182 37.29 10.66 16.71
CA GLY A 182 37.56 11.52 17.85
C GLY A 182 37.12 10.91 19.19
N ARG A 183 37.13 9.57 19.31
CA ARG A 183 36.72 8.81 20.50
C ARG A 183 37.89 7.99 21.05
N SER A 184 37.78 7.53 22.30
CA SER A 184 38.84 6.70 22.90
C SER A 184 38.84 5.28 22.34
N GLU A 185 39.99 4.61 22.32
CA GLU A 185 40.07 3.18 21.96
C GLU A 185 39.15 2.30 22.83
N LYS A 186 38.93 2.67 24.09
CA LYS A 186 38.01 1.95 25.01
C LYS A 186 36.55 2.04 24.54
N PHE A 187 36.18 3.14 23.90
CA PHE A 187 34.87 3.27 23.25
C PHE A 187 34.78 2.34 22.03
N VAL A 188 35.76 2.42 21.12
CA VAL A 188 35.81 1.57 19.92
C VAL A 188 35.76 0.09 20.29
N GLN A 189 36.62 -0.34 21.22
CA GLN A 189 36.72 -1.73 21.69
C GLN A 189 35.39 -2.31 22.21
N ARG A 190 34.52 -1.48 22.77
CA ARG A 190 33.20 -1.88 23.31
C ARG A 190 32.15 -2.14 22.21
N TRP A 191 32.33 -1.57 21.03
CA TRP A 191 31.29 -1.47 20.00
C TRP A 191 31.68 -2.07 18.65
N TRP A 192 32.94 -1.90 18.21
CA TRP A 192 33.38 -2.26 16.85
C TRP A 192 33.17 -3.73 16.46
N GLN A 193 33.32 -4.66 17.40
CA GLN A 193 33.13 -6.11 17.21
C GLN A 193 31.67 -6.58 17.36
N LYS A 194 30.73 -5.67 17.65
CA LYS A 194 29.32 -6.01 17.79
C LYS A 194 28.62 -6.06 16.44
N ASP A 195 27.54 -6.84 16.37
CA ASP A 195 26.64 -6.75 15.22
C ASP A 195 25.79 -5.47 15.31
N GLN A 196 25.43 -4.85 14.18
CA GLN A 196 24.71 -3.56 14.18
C GLN A 196 23.36 -3.62 14.94
N LYS A 197 22.78 -4.81 15.03
CA LYS A 197 21.54 -5.13 15.76
C LYS A 197 21.69 -5.04 17.28
N GLU A 198 22.91 -5.17 17.81
CA GLU A 198 23.21 -5.15 19.25
C GLU A 198 23.50 -3.74 19.80
N VAL A 199 23.57 -2.74 18.93
CA VAL A 199 23.81 -1.35 19.34
C VAL A 199 22.52 -0.80 19.95
N PRO A 200 22.49 -0.46 21.25
CA PRO A 200 21.26 0.01 21.89
C PRO A 200 20.92 1.40 21.36
N ARG A 201 19.70 1.53 20.85
CA ARG A 201 19.18 2.74 20.21
C ARG A 201 18.82 3.79 21.26
N PRO A 202 19.26 5.04 21.14
CA PRO A 202 18.81 6.12 22.01
C PRO A 202 17.35 6.49 21.68
N TRP A 203 16.65 7.08 22.65
CA TRP A 203 15.30 7.59 22.44
C TRP A 203 15.28 8.63 21.31
N GLY A 204 14.36 8.49 20.36
CA GLY A 204 14.27 9.33 19.15
C GLY A 204 14.98 8.79 17.90
N VAL A 205 15.89 7.81 18.01
CA VAL A 205 16.35 7.03 16.85
C VAL A 205 15.27 5.99 16.52
N HIS A 206 14.31 6.42 15.70
CA HIS A 206 13.10 5.67 15.37
C HIS A 206 13.39 4.31 14.71
N ALA A 207 12.49 3.35 14.94
CA ALA A 207 12.61 1.99 14.42
C ALA A 207 12.51 1.84 12.90
N TYR A 208 12.01 2.86 12.17
CA TYR A 208 11.88 2.85 10.70
C TYR A 208 13.22 3.05 9.97
N LEU A 209 14.23 3.61 10.64
CA LEU A 209 15.62 3.45 10.22
C LEU A 209 15.96 1.94 10.26
N THR A 210 17.18 1.52 9.90
CA THR A 210 17.73 0.21 10.31
C THR A 210 17.16 -1.09 9.69
N LYS A 211 15.95 -1.14 9.10
CA LYS A 211 15.40 -2.42 8.60
C LYS A 211 14.34 -2.40 7.49
N ASP A 212 13.05 -2.24 7.80
CA ASP A 212 11.99 -2.86 6.99
C ASP A 212 11.39 -1.97 5.88
N MET A 213 11.59 -0.65 5.93
CA MET A 213 11.05 0.27 4.93
C MET A 213 11.60 0.02 3.52
N GLY A 214 12.91 -0.23 3.39
CA GLY A 214 13.56 -0.50 2.10
C GLY A 214 13.20 -1.84 1.44
N ARG A 215 12.48 -2.73 2.15
CA ARG A 215 12.08 -4.05 1.65
C ARG A 215 10.65 -4.11 1.12
N ASN A 216 9.90 -3.02 1.19
CA ASN A 216 8.53 -3.00 0.70
C ASN A 216 8.52 -2.87 -0.84
N THR A 217 8.42 -4.02 -1.53
CA THR A 217 8.48 -4.20 -3.01
C THR A 217 7.37 -3.50 -3.81
N LYS A 218 6.68 -2.54 -3.19
CA LYS A 218 5.63 -1.67 -3.75
C LYS A 218 5.98 -0.17 -3.65
N GLY A 219 7.22 0.18 -3.27
CA GLY A 219 7.75 1.55 -3.42
C GLY A 219 7.18 2.60 -2.46
N VAL A 220 6.87 2.23 -1.21
CA VAL A 220 6.26 3.13 -0.20
C VAL A 220 7.32 3.92 0.60
N GLY A 221 8.38 4.36 -0.09
CA GLY A 221 9.36 5.32 0.42
C GLY A 221 8.77 6.73 0.56
N ALA A 222 9.55 7.70 1.06
CA ALA A 222 9.22 9.11 0.90
C ALA A 222 9.23 9.52 -0.59
N THR A 223 10.07 8.87 -1.40
CA THR A 223 10.03 8.88 -2.86
C THR A 223 9.74 7.48 -3.41
N SER A 224 8.79 7.39 -4.34
CA SER A 224 8.48 6.14 -5.06
C SER A 224 9.33 5.94 -6.32
N SER A 225 10.40 6.73 -6.48
CA SER A 225 11.19 6.85 -7.71
C SER A 225 12.69 6.60 -7.53
N ALA A 226 13.27 6.85 -6.35
CA ALA A 226 14.68 6.56 -6.09
C ALA A 226 14.88 5.05 -5.96
N SER A 227 15.67 4.46 -6.86
CA SER A 227 15.83 3.01 -6.94
C SER A 227 16.80 2.48 -5.87
N MET A 228 16.34 1.55 -5.03
CA MET A 228 17.21 0.81 -4.10
C MET A 228 17.84 -0.40 -4.81
N THR A 229 19.16 -0.46 -4.83
CA THR A 229 19.91 -1.70 -5.14
C THR A 229 19.88 -2.63 -3.93
N GLU A 230 19.93 -3.96 -4.12
CA GLU A 230 19.85 -4.90 -2.98
C GLU A 230 21.00 -4.72 -1.97
N ASP A 231 22.16 -4.25 -2.43
CA ASP A 231 23.34 -3.91 -1.62
C ASP A 231 23.21 -2.59 -0.85
N SER A 232 22.28 -1.70 -1.21
CA SER A 232 22.03 -0.45 -0.47
C SER A 232 21.42 -0.73 0.92
N VAL A 233 20.61 -1.79 1.03
CA VAL A 233 19.71 -2.04 2.17
C VAL A 233 20.42 -2.60 3.40
N GLN A 234 21.61 -3.21 3.25
CA GLN A 234 22.19 -4.05 4.31
C GLN A 234 22.97 -3.30 5.41
N ASP A 235 23.43 -2.08 5.18
CA ASP A 235 24.27 -1.35 6.15
C ASP A 235 23.58 -0.09 6.69
N THR A 236 23.26 -0.14 7.98
CA THR A 236 22.49 0.89 8.69
C THR A 236 23.33 2.09 9.10
N ALA A 237 24.67 2.00 9.00
CA ALA A 237 25.56 3.16 9.08
C ALA A 237 25.38 4.09 7.88
N THR A 238 24.93 3.57 6.72
CA THR A 238 24.90 4.34 5.46
C THR A 238 23.82 5.43 5.40
N TRP A 239 22.94 5.50 6.40
CA TRP A 239 21.80 6.43 6.41
C TRP A 239 22.15 7.74 7.16
N TRP A 240 23.42 7.90 7.54
CA TRP A 240 23.98 9.06 8.24
C TRP A 240 25.09 9.70 7.40
N ARG A 241 24.88 10.96 6.99
CA ARG A 241 25.90 11.83 6.38
C ARG A 241 25.95 13.12 7.21
N ASP A 242 27.14 13.67 7.45
CA ASP A 242 27.25 15.00 8.07
C ASP A 242 26.68 16.09 7.15
N VAL A 243 26.39 17.27 7.71
CA VAL A 243 25.77 18.37 6.95
C VAL A 243 26.85 19.08 6.16
N GLU A 244 26.79 19.00 4.84
CA GLU A 244 27.64 19.76 3.92
C GLU A 244 26.90 21.01 3.42
N VAL A 245 27.57 22.16 3.35
CA VAL A 245 27.04 23.38 2.75
C VAL A 245 28.05 23.91 1.75
N ARG A 246 27.60 24.17 0.52
CA ARG A 246 28.37 24.81 -0.57
C ARG A 246 27.71 26.13 -0.89
N ARG A 247 28.44 27.23 -0.73
CA ARG A 247 27.89 28.58 -0.93
C ARG A 247 27.89 28.94 -2.40
N LYS A 248 26.77 29.49 -2.91
CA LYS A 248 26.62 29.90 -4.32
C LYS A 248 27.04 28.81 -5.33
N TYR A 249 26.74 27.55 -5.03
CA TYR A 249 27.12 26.40 -5.87
C TYR A 249 26.54 26.51 -7.29
N ALA A 250 25.32 27.06 -7.37
CA ALA A 250 24.73 27.64 -8.57
C ALA A 250 24.95 29.16 -8.53
N GLY A 251 25.52 29.74 -9.59
CA GLY A 251 25.79 31.18 -9.68
C GLY A 251 24.83 31.94 -10.60
N ASP A 252 23.83 31.26 -11.17
CA ASP A 252 22.91 31.85 -12.15
C ASP A 252 21.58 32.25 -11.49
N MET A 253 21.32 33.55 -11.46
CA MET A 253 20.13 34.14 -10.85
C MET A 253 18.85 33.85 -11.65
N ALA A 254 18.95 33.52 -12.94
CA ALA A 254 17.78 33.22 -13.78
C ALA A 254 17.02 31.96 -13.31
N ILE A 255 17.71 31.05 -12.59
CA ILE A 255 17.13 29.78 -12.11
C ILE A 255 15.86 30.00 -11.27
N TYR A 256 15.81 31.04 -10.44
CA TYR A 256 14.61 31.33 -9.64
C TYR A 256 13.41 31.65 -10.54
N ASP A 257 13.57 32.59 -11.48
CA ASP A 257 12.50 33.05 -12.35
C ASP A 257 12.09 32.00 -13.39
N GLU A 258 13.04 31.27 -13.97
CA GLU A 258 12.76 30.16 -14.90
C GLU A 258 11.93 29.06 -14.21
N ILE A 259 12.34 28.59 -13.03
CA ILE A 259 11.59 27.56 -12.30
C ILE A 259 10.25 28.12 -11.81
N LEU A 260 10.19 29.38 -11.36
CA LEU A 260 8.95 30.00 -10.90
C LEU A 260 7.90 30.08 -12.01
N GLN A 261 8.30 30.51 -13.21
CA GLN A 261 7.40 30.71 -14.36
C GLN A 261 7.01 29.39 -15.04
N ASN A 262 7.95 28.46 -15.19
CA ASN A 262 7.72 27.23 -15.97
C ASN A 262 7.14 26.06 -15.14
N THR A 263 7.08 26.17 -13.80
CA THR A 263 6.54 25.10 -12.93
C THR A 263 5.05 25.28 -12.63
N GLU A 264 4.29 24.19 -12.77
CA GLU A 264 2.89 24.12 -12.33
C GLU A 264 2.81 23.93 -10.79
N TRP A 265 2.74 25.04 -10.05
CA TRP A 265 2.66 25.03 -8.58
C TRP A 265 1.29 24.59 -8.05
N LYS A 266 1.28 23.71 -7.05
CA LYS A 266 0.05 23.18 -6.42
C LYS A 266 0.06 23.34 -4.90
N PRO A 267 -1.01 23.88 -4.29
CA PRO A 267 -1.11 23.93 -2.84
C PRO A 267 -1.18 22.51 -2.28
N THR A 268 -0.47 22.23 -1.18
CA THR A 268 -0.38 20.88 -0.61
C THR A 268 -1.14 20.79 0.72
N ASN A 269 -1.91 19.71 0.90
CA ASN A 269 -2.56 19.41 2.17
C ASN A 269 -1.48 19.03 3.20
N ALA A 270 -1.52 19.61 4.39
CA ALA A 270 -0.62 19.26 5.48
C ALA A 270 -0.79 17.79 5.84
N ARG A 271 0.26 17.00 5.63
CA ARG A 271 0.27 15.57 5.94
C ARG A 271 1.09 15.31 7.18
N THR A 272 0.90 14.15 7.78
CA THR A 272 1.79 13.60 8.80
C THR A 272 1.87 12.11 8.60
N ARG A 273 3.10 11.63 8.44
CA ARG A 273 3.35 10.21 8.39
C ARG A 273 3.22 9.65 9.81
N ASP A 274 2.34 8.69 10.00
CA ASP A 274 2.42 7.83 11.18
C ASP A 274 3.66 6.95 11.03
N PHE A 275 4.53 6.97 12.04
CA PHE A 275 5.77 6.21 12.03
C PHE A 275 5.59 4.73 12.40
N ALA A 276 4.42 4.33 12.91
CA ALA A 276 4.10 2.92 13.18
C ALA A 276 3.56 2.19 11.93
N THR A 277 2.55 2.75 11.24
CA THR A 277 2.00 2.18 10.00
C THR A 277 2.72 2.59 8.73
N GLY A 278 3.48 3.70 8.78
CA GLY A 278 4.05 4.36 7.59
C GLY A 278 3.03 5.14 6.75
N ALA A 279 1.75 5.18 7.16
CA ALA A 279 0.65 5.82 6.43
C ALA A 279 0.67 7.35 6.55
N TYR A 280 0.06 8.04 5.60
CA TYR A 280 -0.05 9.51 5.59
C TYR A 280 -1.45 9.96 6.01
N HIS A 281 -1.56 10.58 7.18
CA HIS A 281 -2.78 11.22 7.64
C HIS A 281 -2.83 12.68 7.21
N ILE A 282 -3.98 13.15 6.75
CA ILE A 282 -4.22 14.57 6.50
C ILE A 282 -4.43 15.26 7.86
N LYS A 283 -3.76 16.40 8.08
CA LYS A 283 -3.99 17.27 9.23
C LYS A 283 -5.21 18.15 8.98
N TYR A 284 -6.02 18.29 10.02
CA TYR A 284 -7.15 19.20 10.05
C TYR A 284 -6.87 20.34 11.04
N ASP A 285 -7.57 21.47 10.88
CA ASP A 285 -7.58 22.55 11.86
C ASP A 285 -8.55 22.25 13.03
N GLN A 286 -8.63 23.15 14.02
CA GLN A 286 -9.55 23.03 15.15
C GLN A 286 -11.05 23.11 14.77
N ARG A 287 -11.36 23.43 13.50
CA ARG A 287 -12.73 23.53 12.95
C ARG A 287 -13.07 22.35 12.03
N GLY A 288 -12.16 21.40 11.85
CA GLY A 288 -12.34 20.23 10.96
C GLY A 288 -12.06 20.51 9.48
N ASN A 289 -11.51 21.67 9.10
CA ASN A 289 -11.07 21.94 7.73
C ASN A 289 -9.73 21.27 7.46
N ILE A 290 -9.47 20.87 6.21
CA ILE A 290 -8.13 20.43 5.80
C ILE A 290 -7.14 21.58 6.02
N ARG A 291 -6.10 21.34 6.82
CA ARG A 291 -4.99 22.28 6.97
C ARG A 291 -4.12 22.21 5.73
N TRP A 292 -3.90 23.35 5.07
CA TRP A 292 -2.95 23.47 3.98
C TRP A 292 -1.54 23.75 4.54
N GLU A 293 -0.52 23.37 3.78
CA GLU A 293 0.87 23.76 4.03
C GLU A 293 1.10 25.18 3.51
N GLY A 294 2.03 25.92 4.13
CA GLY A 294 2.32 27.30 3.71
C GLY A 294 3.10 27.41 2.40
N HIS A 295 3.53 26.29 1.83
CA HIS A 295 4.32 26.21 0.61
C HIS A 295 3.54 25.46 -0.48
N GLN A 296 3.89 25.71 -1.74
CA GLN A 296 3.31 25.08 -2.91
C GLN A 296 4.32 24.10 -3.50
N ASN A 297 3.85 22.94 -3.93
CA ASN A 297 4.73 21.90 -4.48
C ASN A 297 4.57 21.82 -6.00
N GLY A 298 5.70 21.72 -6.67
CA GLY A 298 5.84 21.40 -8.09
C GLY A 298 6.63 20.12 -8.27
N LYS A 299 6.72 19.67 -9.53
CA LYS A 299 7.63 18.60 -9.93
C LYS A 299 8.58 19.15 -10.98
N TYR A 300 9.87 19.11 -10.70
CA TYR A 300 10.88 19.49 -11.69
C TYR A 300 10.85 18.50 -12.87
N LYS A 301 11.03 19.03 -14.08
CA LYS A 301 11.32 18.27 -15.31
C LYS A 301 12.59 18.88 -15.92
N PRO A 302 13.47 18.09 -16.55
CA PRO A 302 14.48 18.64 -17.45
C PRO A 302 13.82 19.56 -18.50
N GLY A 303 14.52 20.62 -18.88
CA GLY A 303 14.03 21.66 -19.80
C GLY A 303 13.22 22.80 -19.14
N LEU A 304 12.84 22.72 -17.86
CA LEU A 304 12.16 23.85 -17.18
C LEU A 304 13.09 25.03 -16.89
N SER A 305 14.39 24.76 -16.71
CA SER A 305 15.44 25.76 -16.52
C SER A 305 16.76 25.18 -17.06
N PRO A 306 17.25 25.63 -18.24
CA PRO A 306 18.52 25.17 -18.79
C PRO A 306 19.72 25.47 -17.87
N ALA A 307 19.64 26.56 -17.10
CA ALA A 307 20.61 26.89 -16.06
C ALA A 307 20.58 25.87 -14.90
N MET A 308 19.40 25.48 -14.43
CA MET A 308 19.27 24.44 -13.40
C MET A 308 19.71 23.06 -13.90
N ASP A 309 19.43 22.70 -15.16
CA ASP A 309 19.89 21.43 -15.73
C ASP A 309 21.43 21.36 -15.79
N LYS A 310 22.12 22.47 -16.09
CA LYS A 310 23.59 22.58 -15.97
C LYS A 310 24.05 22.35 -14.54
N VAL A 311 23.37 22.92 -13.55
CA VAL A 311 23.66 22.73 -12.11
C VAL A 311 23.41 21.28 -11.65
N LEU A 312 22.33 20.64 -12.10
CA LEU A 312 22.03 19.23 -11.80
C LEU A 312 23.06 18.29 -12.43
N GLN A 313 23.50 18.55 -13.66
CA GLN A 313 24.57 17.77 -14.30
C GLN A 313 25.91 17.93 -13.56
N LYS A 314 26.24 19.15 -13.11
CA LYS A 314 27.40 19.40 -12.24
C LYS A 314 27.30 18.59 -10.95
N LEU A 315 26.17 18.65 -10.24
CA LEU A 315 25.93 17.88 -9.01
C LEU A 315 26.09 16.37 -9.23
N PHE A 316 25.45 15.82 -10.26
CA PHE A 316 25.47 14.37 -10.51
C PHE A 316 26.88 13.87 -10.88
N ALA A 317 27.68 14.67 -11.59
CA ALA A 317 29.07 14.36 -11.92
C ALA A 317 30.04 14.56 -10.73
N GLU A 318 29.80 15.56 -9.89
CA GLU A 318 30.64 15.88 -8.73
C GLU A 318 30.44 14.87 -7.60
N TYR A 319 29.19 14.58 -7.24
CA TYR A 319 28.81 13.71 -6.12
C TYR A 319 28.57 12.25 -6.53
N GLY A 320 28.75 11.89 -7.81
CA GLY A 320 28.61 10.52 -8.31
C GLY A 320 27.18 9.97 -8.27
N ILE A 321 26.15 10.81 -8.40
CA ILE A 321 24.75 10.39 -8.28
C ILE A 321 24.32 9.68 -9.57
N ALA A 322 24.35 8.35 -9.54
CA ALA A 322 24.03 7.49 -10.68
C ALA A 322 22.55 7.53 -11.09
N ASP A 323 21.62 7.54 -10.11
CA ASP A 323 20.17 7.63 -10.38
C ASP A 323 19.75 9.08 -10.67
N ARG A 324 20.00 9.51 -11.91
CA ARG A 324 19.58 10.79 -12.49
C ARG A 324 18.05 10.96 -12.61
N THR A 325 17.27 9.92 -12.29
CA THR A 325 15.80 9.92 -12.33
C THR A 325 15.14 10.02 -10.95
N SER A 326 15.94 9.97 -9.88
CA SER A 326 15.47 10.14 -8.51
C SER A 326 14.63 11.40 -8.37
N GLY A 327 13.48 11.28 -7.69
CA GLY A 327 12.40 12.27 -7.80
C GLY A 327 12.76 13.66 -7.29
N VAL A 328 13.15 14.56 -8.20
CA VAL A 328 13.39 15.99 -7.90
C VAL A 328 12.06 16.69 -7.61
N ILE A 329 11.89 17.16 -6.37
CA ILE A 329 10.71 17.89 -5.91
C ILE A 329 11.06 19.37 -5.76
N THR A 330 10.17 20.27 -6.21
CA THR A 330 10.31 21.71 -6.00
C THR A 330 9.25 22.21 -5.02
N ASN A 331 9.69 22.95 -4.00
CA ASN A 331 8.85 23.52 -2.96
C ASN A 331 8.99 25.04 -3.00
N TRP A 332 7.96 25.77 -3.44
CA TRP A 332 7.92 27.23 -3.46
C TRP A 332 7.27 27.79 -2.20
N TYR A 333 7.97 28.70 -1.54
CA TYR A 333 7.55 29.44 -0.37
C TYR A 333 7.30 30.88 -0.83
N PRO A 334 6.05 31.32 -1.05
CA PRO A 334 5.78 32.64 -1.65
C PRO A 334 6.20 33.81 -0.75
N ASP A 335 6.21 33.60 0.57
CA ASP A 335 6.64 34.57 1.57
C ASP A 335 7.25 33.86 2.81
N GLY A 336 7.59 34.66 3.82
CA GLY A 336 8.05 34.20 5.13
C GLY A 336 7.06 33.36 5.95
N LYS A 337 5.76 33.39 5.65
CA LYS A 337 4.72 32.58 6.32
C LYS A 337 4.67 31.16 5.78
N GLY A 338 5.12 30.97 4.54
CA GLY A 338 5.34 29.66 3.96
C GLY A 338 6.32 28.82 4.79
N HIS A 339 5.96 27.60 5.14
CA HIS A 339 6.76 26.73 6.02
C HIS A 339 6.59 25.25 5.66
N LEU A 340 7.59 24.45 6.03
CA LEU A 340 7.62 23.00 5.89
C LEU A 340 7.96 22.39 7.26
N GLY A 341 7.08 21.53 7.78
CA GLY A 341 7.18 20.98 9.13
C GLY A 341 8.46 20.17 9.35
N SER A 342 8.97 20.18 10.59
CA SER A 342 10.21 19.48 10.96
C SER A 342 10.03 17.95 10.89
N HIS A 343 10.59 17.32 9.86
CA HIS A 343 10.38 15.93 9.44
C HIS A 343 11.71 15.24 9.06
N ARG A 344 11.70 13.95 8.68
CA ARG A 344 12.90 13.18 8.26
C ARG A 344 12.61 12.43 6.96
N HIS A 345 13.65 12.18 6.17
CA HIS A 345 13.62 11.25 5.04
C HIS A 345 14.27 9.91 5.39
N ASP A 346 14.10 8.94 4.49
CA ASP A 346 14.71 7.61 4.48
C ASP A 346 16.00 7.53 3.64
N CYS A 347 16.28 8.58 2.86
CA CYS A 347 17.37 8.73 1.90
C CYS A 347 18.32 9.90 2.27
N TRP A 348 19.44 10.04 1.55
CA TRP A 348 20.22 11.28 1.55
C TRP A 348 19.50 12.34 0.70
N THR A 349 19.73 13.60 1.04
CA THR A 349 19.04 14.75 0.48
C THR A 349 20.06 15.80 0.05
N ALA A 350 20.08 16.16 -1.23
CA ALA A 350 20.74 17.37 -1.73
C ALA A 350 19.66 18.44 -1.96
N LEU A 351 19.84 19.61 -1.36
CA LEU A 351 18.83 20.66 -1.26
C LEU A 351 19.43 21.98 -1.75
N PHE A 352 18.91 22.45 -2.88
CA PHE A 352 19.20 23.77 -3.42
C PHE A 352 18.23 24.82 -2.89
N SER A 353 18.70 26.07 -2.85
CA SER A 353 17.99 27.24 -2.37
C SER A 353 18.08 28.36 -3.41
N PHE A 354 16.93 28.88 -3.85
CA PHE A 354 16.84 29.93 -4.86
C PHE A 354 15.86 31.03 -4.46
N GLY A 355 16.14 32.29 -4.80
CA GLY A 355 15.38 33.46 -4.37
C GLY A 355 15.76 33.92 -2.96
N HIS A 356 14.81 34.50 -2.21
CA HIS A 356 15.13 35.12 -0.92
C HIS A 356 15.67 34.11 0.10
N GLU A 357 16.65 34.54 0.92
CA GLU A 357 17.26 33.69 1.94
C GLU A 357 16.24 33.20 2.98
N ARG A 358 16.41 31.98 3.47
CA ARG A 358 15.57 31.40 4.54
C ARG A 358 16.37 30.46 5.43
N ILE A 359 15.94 30.32 6.69
CA ILE A 359 16.47 29.31 7.61
C ILE A 359 16.01 27.92 7.14
N LEU A 360 16.96 27.01 6.97
CA LEU A 360 16.77 25.57 7.02
C LEU A 360 17.13 25.11 8.43
N THR A 361 16.19 24.53 9.17
CA THR A 361 16.53 23.88 10.44
C THR A 361 17.02 22.46 10.16
N ILE A 362 18.13 22.02 10.77
CA ILE A 362 18.61 20.63 10.74
C ILE A 362 18.96 20.18 12.17
N ASP A 363 18.30 19.13 12.65
CA ASP A 363 18.19 18.69 14.05
C ASP A 363 18.05 19.86 15.06
N ASN A 364 17.21 20.85 14.69
CA ASN A 364 16.94 22.13 15.36
C ASN A 364 18.05 23.20 15.30
N THR A 365 19.17 22.95 14.62
CA THR A 365 20.17 23.99 14.35
C THR A 365 19.73 24.84 13.16
N PRO A 366 19.64 26.17 13.28
CA PRO A 366 19.25 27.05 12.18
C PRO A 366 20.44 27.34 11.24
N LEU A 367 20.36 26.87 10.01
CA LEU A 367 21.28 27.20 8.91
C LEU A 367 20.61 28.22 8.00
N LEU A 368 21.22 29.39 7.79
CA LEU A 368 20.72 30.36 6.81
C LEU A 368 21.14 29.92 5.40
N MET A 369 20.17 29.64 4.54
CA MET A 369 20.35 29.30 3.12
C MET A 369 20.07 30.55 2.27
N GLN A 370 21.03 30.95 1.44
CA GLN A 370 20.93 32.08 0.51
C GLN A 370 20.44 31.62 -0.87
N ASP A 371 20.48 32.50 -1.87
CA ASP A 371 20.32 32.15 -3.28
C ASP A 371 21.55 31.39 -3.81
N GLY A 372 21.33 30.41 -4.67
CA GLY A 372 22.38 29.57 -5.27
C GLY A 372 23.03 28.52 -4.35
N ASP A 373 22.69 28.53 -3.05
CA ASP A 373 23.28 27.64 -2.04
C ASP A 373 22.80 26.19 -2.17
N LEU A 374 23.73 25.26 -1.94
CA LEU A 374 23.49 23.81 -1.88
C LEU A 374 23.80 23.30 -0.47
N CYS A 375 22.88 22.55 0.13
CA CYS A 375 23.11 21.81 1.36
C CYS A 375 22.85 20.32 1.15
N ILE A 376 23.77 19.45 1.58
CA ILE A 376 23.64 17.99 1.46
C ILE A 376 23.70 17.36 2.84
N PHE A 377 22.74 16.49 3.15
CA PHE A 377 22.62 15.81 4.44
C PHE A 377 22.00 14.42 4.28
N GLY A 378 22.08 13.60 5.32
CA GLY A 378 21.48 12.26 5.39
C GLY A 378 20.04 12.30 5.92
N THR A 379 19.69 11.36 6.79
CA THR A 379 18.33 11.24 7.37
C THR A 379 18.03 12.19 8.55
N GLN A 380 18.72 13.34 8.67
CA GLN A 380 18.53 14.32 9.75
C GLN A 380 17.12 14.93 9.76
N ARG A 381 16.65 15.36 10.95
CA ARG A 381 15.35 16.00 11.07
C ARG A 381 15.45 17.44 10.62
N HIS A 382 14.69 17.86 9.62
CA HIS A 382 14.83 19.17 9.02
C HIS A 382 13.49 19.77 8.58
N GLY A 383 13.49 21.07 8.32
CA GLY A 383 12.31 21.81 7.88
C GLY A 383 12.57 23.31 7.78
N VAL A 384 11.66 24.03 7.12
CA VAL A 384 11.72 25.48 6.91
C VAL A 384 10.72 26.15 7.85
N PRO A 385 11.15 26.97 8.83
CA PRO A 385 10.27 27.61 9.79
C PRO A 385 9.57 28.85 9.20
N ILE A 386 8.55 29.31 9.92
CA ILE A 386 7.92 30.61 9.65
C ILE A 386 8.91 31.71 10.01
N MET A 387 9.11 32.69 9.13
CA MET A 387 10.00 33.85 9.29
C MET A 387 9.20 35.11 8.92
N PRO A 388 8.40 35.69 9.83
CA PRO A 388 7.35 36.66 9.49
C PRO A 388 7.88 38.00 8.94
N GLU A 389 9.17 38.24 9.05
CA GLU A 389 9.87 39.45 8.58
C GLU A 389 10.23 39.41 7.09
N ILE A 390 10.05 38.27 6.41
CA ILE A 390 10.34 38.10 4.97
C ILE A 390 9.04 38.13 4.16
N THR A 391 9.01 38.94 3.11
CA THR A 391 7.85 39.11 2.21
C THR A 391 8.04 38.44 0.85
N GLU A 392 9.28 38.09 0.54
CA GLU A 392 9.76 37.63 -0.76
C GLU A 392 9.76 36.10 -0.90
N GLY A 393 9.67 35.65 -2.15
CA GLY A 393 9.59 34.24 -2.48
C GLY A 393 10.93 33.51 -2.45
N ARG A 394 10.88 32.21 -2.14
CA ARG A 394 12.01 31.28 -2.22
C ARG A 394 11.57 29.95 -2.82
N ILE A 395 12.35 29.40 -3.74
CA ILE A 395 12.21 28.03 -4.23
C ILE A 395 13.25 27.15 -3.53
N THR A 396 12.84 25.97 -3.11
CA THR A 396 13.73 24.88 -2.69
C THR A 396 13.62 23.76 -3.70
N LEU A 397 14.73 23.31 -4.27
CA LEU A 397 14.76 22.15 -5.17
C LEU A 397 15.48 21.00 -4.44
N VAL A 398 14.79 19.88 -4.27
CA VAL A 398 15.22 18.78 -3.42
C VAL A 398 15.44 17.51 -4.25
N ILE A 399 16.66 17.00 -4.23
CA ILE A 399 17.05 15.73 -4.83
C ILE A 399 17.24 14.69 -3.73
N PHE A 400 16.49 13.60 -3.80
CA PHE A 400 16.62 12.45 -2.91
C PHE A 400 17.48 11.38 -3.58
N PHE A 401 18.44 10.79 -2.87
CA PHE A 401 19.26 9.71 -3.41
C PHE A 401 19.71 8.73 -2.32
N TYR A 402 20.04 7.50 -2.72
CA TYR A 402 20.63 6.49 -1.84
C TYR A 402 22.12 6.33 -2.17
N PRO A 403 23.01 6.22 -1.17
CA PRO A 403 24.44 6.12 -1.41
C PRO A 403 24.81 4.79 -2.08
N ASP A 404 25.45 4.87 -3.25
CA ASP A 404 26.08 3.73 -3.93
C ASP A 404 27.39 3.28 -3.22
N GLN A 405 28.11 2.30 -3.77
CA GLN A 405 29.34 1.82 -3.12
C GLN A 405 30.47 2.87 -3.08
N MET A 406 30.57 3.78 -4.05
CA MET A 406 31.56 4.87 -4.01
C MET A 406 31.16 5.93 -2.99
N GLN A 407 29.89 6.32 -2.96
CA GLN A 407 29.33 7.28 -2.02
C GLN A 407 29.37 6.78 -0.58
N LYS A 408 29.28 5.45 -0.35
CA LYS A 408 29.51 4.82 0.96
C LYS A 408 30.96 4.97 1.44
N GLN A 409 31.96 4.71 0.58
CA GLN A 409 33.37 4.91 0.92
C GLN A 409 33.67 6.38 1.26
N GLY A 410 33.10 7.31 0.47
CA GLY A 410 33.19 8.76 0.69
C GLY A 410 32.22 9.32 1.75
N MET A 411 31.43 8.50 2.45
CA MET A 411 30.34 8.96 3.33
C MET A 411 30.80 9.85 4.49
N TRP A 412 32.03 9.63 4.94
CA TRP A 412 32.63 10.26 6.12
C TRP A 412 33.70 11.31 5.78
N GLN A 413 33.82 11.63 4.49
CA GLN A 413 34.72 12.65 3.95
C GLN A 413 33.87 13.66 3.17
N THR A 414 34.41 14.86 2.91
CA THR A 414 33.92 15.63 1.76
C THR A 414 34.20 14.82 0.50
N ILE A 415 33.30 14.85 -0.50
CA ILE A 415 33.53 14.13 -1.77
C ILE A 415 34.59 14.85 -2.63
N THR A 416 34.79 16.16 -2.40
CA THR A 416 36.06 16.84 -2.70
C THR A 416 37.08 16.50 -1.60
N ASP A 417 38.32 16.19 -1.96
CA ASP A 417 39.41 15.99 -1.00
C ASP A 417 39.55 17.24 -0.08
N PRO A 418 39.48 17.09 1.27
CA PRO A 418 39.37 18.23 2.18
C PRO A 418 40.62 19.12 2.21
N ASP A 419 41.79 18.60 1.85
CA ASP A 419 43.04 19.36 1.85
C ASP A 419 43.25 20.16 0.54
N THR A 420 42.47 19.88 -0.52
CA THR A 420 42.63 20.51 -1.85
C THR A 420 41.38 21.21 -2.37
N MET A 421 40.17 20.85 -1.92
CA MET A 421 38.88 21.32 -2.46
C MET A 421 38.71 21.13 -3.98
N GLU A 422 39.54 20.31 -4.63
CA GLU A 422 39.49 20.15 -6.08
C GLU A 422 38.21 19.47 -6.57
N ALA A 423 37.73 19.92 -7.73
CA ALA A 423 36.63 19.29 -8.46
C ALA A 423 36.95 17.81 -8.76
N SER A 424 35.95 16.92 -8.63
CA SER A 424 36.12 15.48 -8.86
C SER A 424 36.65 15.20 -10.28
N ARG A 425 37.43 14.14 -10.48
CA ARG A 425 37.99 13.79 -11.81
C ARG A 425 36.92 13.69 -12.92
N PRO A 426 35.72 13.11 -12.69
CA PRO A 426 34.62 13.15 -13.66
C PRO A 426 34.13 14.57 -13.97
N LEU A 427 33.99 15.45 -12.96
CA LEU A 427 33.61 16.85 -13.18
C LEU A 427 34.70 17.61 -13.95
N GLN A 428 35.99 17.41 -13.62
CA GLN A 428 37.10 17.99 -14.39
C GLN A 428 37.09 17.52 -15.84
N ALA A 429 36.75 16.26 -16.12
CA ALA A 429 36.60 15.76 -17.49
C ALA A 429 35.44 16.46 -18.21
N MET A 430 34.24 16.52 -17.62
CA MET A 430 33.08 17.20 -18.22
C MET A 430 33.30 18.69 -18.45
N LEU A 431 34.04 19.37 -17.56
CA LEU A 431 34.46 20.78 -17.74
C LEU A 431 35.43 20.93 -18.92
N ARG A 432 36.46 20.08 -19.03
CA ARG A 432 37.43 20.10 -20.13
C ARG A 432 36.82 19.74 -21.48
N GLU A 433 35.82 18.85 -21.50
CA GLU A 433 35.09 18.45 -22.70
C GLU A 433 33.99 19.45 -23.11
N GLY A 434 33.73 20.50 -22.32
CA GLY A 434 32.67 21.48 -22.58
C GLY A 434 31.25 20.88 -22.50
N ARG A 435 31.07 19.70 -21.90
CA ARG A 435 29.82 18.92 -21.98
C ARG A 435 28.75 19.31 -20.95
N LEU A 436 29.05 20.23 -20.03
CA LEU A 436 28.10 20.65 -18.99
C LEU A 436 26.92 21.42 -19.58
N GLY A 437 25.76 20.76 -19.63
CA GLY A 437 24.56 21.27 -20.28
C GLY A 437 24.45 20.97 -21.76
N ALA A 438 25.38 20.20 -22.37
CA ALA A 438 25.33 19.92 -23.81
C ALA A 438 24.02 19.23 -24.24
N SER A 439 23.38 18.45 -23.35
CA SER A 439 22.04 17.88 -23.60
C SER A 439 20.90 18.89 -23.45
N ALA A 440 21.06 19.92 -22.60
CA ALA A 440 20.10 21.02 -22.46
C ALA A 440 20.23 22.01 -23.62
N GLU A 441 21.45 22.20 -24.15
CA GLU A 441 21.73 22.96 -25.37
C GLU A 441 21.27 22.21 -26.63
N GLN A 442 21.37 20.88 -26.67
CA GLN A 442 20.72 20.06 -27.69
C GLN A 442 19.19 20.20 -27.64
N GLY A 443 18.58 20.13 -26.46
CA GLY A 443 17.14 20.38 -26.28
C GLY A 443 16.74 21.79 -26.71
N ALA A 444 17.50 22.82 -26.33
CA ALA A 444 17.26 24.20 -26.79
C ALA A 444 17.39 24.34 -28.32
N ALA A 445 18.38 23.68 -28.94
CA ALA A 445 18.56 23.63 -30.39
C ALA A 445 17.54 22.70 -31.10
N GLU A 446 16.70 21.96 -30.37
CA GLU A 446 15.51 21.28 -30.88
C GLU A 446 14.28 22.19 -30.73
N HIS A 447 14.11 22.83 -29.57
CA HIS A 447 13.09 23.87 -29.37
C HIS A 447 13.20 25.04 -30.36
N ASP A 448 14.42 25.44 -30.77
CA ASP A 448 14.62 26.44 -31.83
C ASP A 448 14.12 25.96 -33.20
N LYS A 449 14.20 24.66 -33.51
CA LYS A 449 13.64 24.08 -34.76
C LYS A 449 12.12 24.02 -34.70
N GLU A 450 11.57 23.66 -33.55
CA GLU A 450 10.13 23.64 -33.27
C GLU A 450 9.52 25.04 -33.37
N LEU A 451 10.22 26.04 -32.81
CA LEU A 451 9.89 27.46 -32.92
C LEU A 451 10.00 27.96 -34.36
N LEU A 452 11.04 27.58 -35.10
CA LEU A 452 11.17 27.87 -36.54
C LEU A 452 10.06 27.22 -37.36
N ALA A 453 9.60 26.00 -37.02
CA ALA A 453 8.49 25.35 -37.70
C ALA A 453 7.17 26.12 -37.50
N LEU A 454 6.88 26.61 -36.29
CA LEU A 454 5.72 27.47 -36.05
C LEU A 454 5.82 28.84 -36.74
N GLN A 455 7.02 29.42 -36.82
CA GLN A 455 7.26 30.65 -37.60
C GLN A 455 7.06 30.42 -39.11
N GLN A 456 7.46 29.25 -39.63
CA GLN A 456 7.20 28.85 -41.03
C GLN A 456 5.72 28.61 -41.33
N LEU A 457 4.93 28.23 -40.31
CA LEU A 457 3.45 28.22 -40.37
C LEU A 457 2.81 29.62 -40.24
N GLY A 458 3.62 30.68 -40.12
CA GLY A 458 3.17 32.08 -40.11
C GLY A 458 2.83 32.65 -38.73
N PHE A 459 3.08 31.93 -37.64
CA PHE A 459 2.85 32.43 -36.29
C PHE A 459 3.95 33.40 -35.83
N SER A 460 3.60 34.39 -35.01
CA SER A 460 4.61 35.29 -34.44
C SER A 460 5.54 34.53 -33.49
N ARG A 461 6.81 34.96 -33.39
CA ARG A 461 7.79 34.35 -32.50
C ARG A 461 7.30 34.31 -31.04
N ALA A 462 6.70 35.40 -30.56
CA ALA A 462 6.23 35.49 -29.18
C ALA A 462 5.06 34.53 -28.91
N ASP A 463 4.10 34.45 -29.83
CA ASP A 463 2.96 33.53 -29.68
C ASP A 463 3.42 32.07 -29.75
N ALA A 464 4.33 31.75 -30.67
CA ALA A 464 4.91 30.42 -30.81
C ALA A 464 5.70 29.97 -29.55
N GLU A 465 6.53 30.86 -28.97
CA GLU A 465 7.23 30.60 -27.71
C GLU A 465 6.29 30.41 -26.51
N VAL A 466 5.11 31.04 -26.52
CA VAL A 466 4.07 30.82 -25.50
C VAL A 466 3.32 29.51 -25.75
N ALA A 467 2.97 29.21 -27.00
CA ALA A 467 2.23 28.02 -27.38
C ALA A 467 3.02 26.72 -27.18
N LEU A 468 4.33 26.70 -27.50
CA LEU A 468 5.20 25.56 -27.21
C LEU A 468 5.29 25.30 -25.71
N ARG A 469 5.50 26.34 -24.88
CA ARG A 469 5.48 26.17 -23.42
C ARG A 469 4.14 25.62 -22.91
N ALA A 470 3.03 26.08 -23.49
CA ALA A 470 1.68 25.60 -23.16
C ALA A 470 1.37 24.17 -23.67
N SER A 471 1.96 23.74 -24.79
CA SER A 471 1.79 22.39 -25.35
C SER A 471 2.75 21.35 -24.77
N HIS A 472 3.77 21.79 -24.03
CA HIS A 472 4.95 21.01 -23.63
C HIS A 472 5.87 20.64 -24.81
N PHE A 473 6.13 21.62 -25.67
CA PHE A 473 7.01 21.59 -26.86
C PHE A 473 6.52 20.68 -28.01
N ASP A 474 5.32 20.11 -27.87
CA ASP A 474 4.55 19.50 -28.96
C ASP A 474 4.17 20.57 -30.01
N VAL A 475 4.76 20.50 -31.20
CA VAL A 475 4.57 21.46 -32.31
C VAL A 475 3.17 21.41 -32.88
N GLU A 476 2.60 20.21 -33.08
CA GLU A 476 1.26 20.05 -33.65
C GLU A 476 0.22 20.68 -32.72
N ARG A 477 0.34 20.37 -31.43
CA ARG A 477 -0.53 20.92 -30.38
C ARG A 477 -0.30 22.40 -30.10
N ALA A 478 0.92 22.91 -30.30
CA ALA A 478 1.18 24.36 -30.26
C ALA A 478 0.49 25.06 -31.44
N ALA A 479 0.57 24.51 -32.65
CA ALA A 479 -0.15 25.01 -33.82
C ALA A 479 -1.68 24.97 -33.61
N GLU A 480 -2.24 23.89 -33.04
CA GLU A 480 -3.67 23.84 -32.65
C GLU A 480 -4.06 24.98 -31.71
N LEU A 481 -3.26 25.22 -30.64
CA LEU A 481 -3.52 26.30 -29.68
C LEU A 481 -3.48 27.69 -30.36
N LEU A 482 -2.55 27.90 -31.29
CA LEU A 482 -2.40 29.16 -32.03
C LEU A 482 -3.55 29.39 -33.02
N LEU A 483 -3.97 28.36 -33.76
CA LEU A 483 -5.14 28.43 -34.65
C LEU A 483 -6.43 28.71 -33.88
N LEU A 484 -6.61 28.07 -32.71
CA LEU A 484 -7.75 28.29 -31.83
C LEU A 484 -7.76 29.68 -31.14
N ALA A 485 -6.60 30.34 -31.05
CA ALA A 485 -6.48 31.72 -30.57
C ALA A 485 -6.73 32.74 -31.70
N GLY A 486 -6.09 32.57 -32.86
CA GLY A 486 -6.16 33.50 -33.99
C GLY A 486 -7.55 33.64 -34.61
N ALA A 487 -8.37 32.58 -34.56
CA ALA A 487 -9.72 32.55 -35.13
C ALA A 487 -10.71 33.57 -34.55
N GLY A 488 -10.37 34.30 -33.47
CA GLY A 488 -11.17 35.38 -32.90
C GLY A 488 -10.72 36.81 -33.26
N GLY A 489 -9.61 36.99 -33.99
CA GLY A 489 -8.87 38.26 -34.03
C GLY A 489 -8.91 39.07 -35.32
N ALA A 490 -9.56 38.60 -36.39
CA ALA A 490 -9.53 39.24 -37.72
C ALA A 490 -10.42 40.50 -37.83
N GLY A 491 -10.14 41.51 -37.00
CA GLY A 491 -10.96 42.70 -36.77
C GLY A 491 -10.49 43.99 -37.46
N GLY A 492 -9.65 43.90 -38.51
CA GLY A 492 -9.34 45.00 -39.42
C GLY A 492 -8.34 46.07 -38.93
N VAL A 493 -7.17 46.12 -39.57
CA VAL A 493 -6.37 47.35 -39.73
C VAL A 493 -6.08 47.50 -41.22
N VAL A 494 -6.18 48.73 -41.72
CA VAL A 494 -6.10 49.05 -43.16
C VAL A 494 -4.65 49.15 -43.63
N GLU A 495 -4.40 48.64 -44.83
CA GLU A 495 -3.14 48.70 -45.56
C GLU A 495 -2.74 50.15 -45.90
N ALA A 496 -1.46 50.51 -45.68
CA ALA A 496 -0.87 51.78 -46.09
C ALA A 496 0.54 51.55 -46.67
N ALA A 497 0.82 52.22 -47.80
CA ALA A 497 1.98 51.97 -48.65
C ALA A 497 3.30 52.56 -48.10
N PRO A 498 4.48 52.08 -48.56
CA PRO A 498 5.77 52.42 -47.95
C PRO A 498 6.35 53.77 -48.42
N GLY A 499 7.17 54.39 -47.56
CA GLY A 499 7.93 55.61 -47.89
C GLY A 499 9.12 55.85 -46.95
N ASP A 500 10.32 55.81 -47.55
CA ASP A 500 11.59 56.47 -47.20
C ASP A 500 12.28 56.35 -45.81
N ILE A 501 13.62 56.33 -45.91
CA ILE A 501 14.65 56.30 -44.86
C ILE A 501 15.36 57.67 -44.93
N PRO A 502 15.57 58.43 -43.82
CA PRO A 502 16.85 58.29 -43.09
C PRO A 502 16.90 58.67 -41.59
N ALA A 503 17.54 57.78 -40.82
CA ALA A 503 18.71 58.00 -39.93
C ALA A 503 18.79 59.13 -38.86
N VAL A 504 19.59 58.82 -37.82
CA VAL A 504 20.17 59.70 -36.77
C VAL A 504 19.21 60.18 -35.67
N GLY A 505 19.63 60.03 -34.40
CA GLY A 505 18.97 60.70 -33.27
C GLY A 505 19.16 60.03 -31.91
N SER A 506 20.24 60.37 -31.19
CA SER A 506 20.38 60.04 -29.77
C SER A 506 19.70 61.10 -28.90
N THR A 507 18.85 60.69 -27.95
CA THR A 507 18.75 61.30 -26.59
C THR A 507 17.87 60.45 -25.67
N ALA A 508 18.27 60.33 -24.40
CA ALA A 508 17.36 60.14 -23.27
C ALA A 508 17.03 61.53 -22.66
N PRO A 509 15.98 61.70 -21.83
CA PRO A 509 16.04 61.22 -20.43
C PRO A 509 14.67 60.78 -19.84
N SER A 510 14.61 60.82 -18.51
CA SER A 510 13.50 60.64 -17.55
C SER A 510 12.13 61.27 -17.95
N THR A 511 11.00 60.97 -17.31
CA THR A 511 10.78 60.85 -15.84
C THR A 511 9.45 60.16 -15.48
N GLU A 512 9.32 59.72 -14.22
CA GLU A 512 8.06 59.52 -13.45
C GLU A 512 6.88 58.73 -14.05
N ALA A 513 6.65 57.52 -13.51
CA ALA A 513 5.42 56.76 -13.72
C ALA A 513 4.65 56.55 -12.40
N SER A 514 3.57 57.33 -12.21
CA SER A 514 2.64 57.16 -11.08
C SER A 514 1.64 56.03 -11.38
N MET A 515 1.76 54.89 -10.70
CA MET A 515 0.83 53.76 -10.87
C MET A 515 -0.43 53.94 -10.00
N ALA A 516 -1.48 54.50 -10.59
CA ALA A 516 -2.83 54.47 -10.03
C ALA A 516 -3.49 53.09 -10.26
N THR A 517 -4.28 52.64 -9.29
CA THR A 517 -4.95 51.33 -9.31
C THR A 517 -6.07 51.24 -10.36
N VAL A 518 -6.06 50.19 -11.17
CA VAL A 518 -7.26 49.69 -11.88
C VAL A 518 -7.41 48.19 -11.59
N GLY A 519 -8.48 47.83 -10.87
CA GLY A 519 -8.82 46.44 -10.60
C GLY A 519 -9.95 45.97 -11.52
N CYS A 520 -9.79 44.82 -12.17
CA CYS A 520 -10.87 44.15 -12.88
C CYS A 520 -10.65 42.63 -12.92
N GLY A 521 -11.68 41.84 -12.58
CA GLY A 521 -11.55 40.39 -12.35
C GLY A 521 -12.87 39.63 -12.49
N GLY A 522 -13.68 40.00 -13.48
CA GLY A 522 -14.99 39.40 -13.74
C GLY A 522 -14.90 37.98 -14.33
N ARG A 523 -15.77 37.07 -13.86
CA ARG A 523 -15.85 35.69 -14.36
C ARG A 523 -16.55 35.64 -15.73
N PHE A 524 -15.91 35.04 -16.72
CA PHE A 524 -16.57 34.66 -17.99
C PHE A 524 -16.81 33.15 -18.07
N ARG A 525 -18.02 32.75 -18.45
CA ARG A 525 -18.36 31.40 -18.91
C ARG A 525 -18.33 31.38 -20.44
N LYS A 526 -17.63 30.43 -21.04
CA LYS A 526 -17.51 30.30 -22.51
C LYS A 526 -18.71 29.50 -23.06
N ALA A 527 -19.44 30.07 -24.01
CA ALA A 527 -20.48 29.38 -24.80
C ALA A 527 -19.98 29.13 -26.23
N ARG A 528 -20.53 28.11 -26.90
CA ARG A 528 -20.25 27.79 -28.31
C ARG A 528 -21.40 28.26 -29.22
N PRO A 529 -21.12 28.96 -30.33
CA PRO A 529 -21.96 28.96 -31.53
C PRO A 529 -21.54 27.84 -32.52
N ALA A 530 -22.29 27.70 -33.61
CA ALA A 530 -22.05 26.79 -34.75
C ALA A 530 -22.60 27.44 -36.04
N VAL A 531 -22.68 26.69 -37.18
CA VAL A 531 -23.09 27.14 -38.54
C VAL A 531 -21.96 27.92 -39.26
N ALA A 532 -21.67 27.84 -40.58
CA ALA A 532 -22.14 27.10 -41.78
C ALA A 532 -20.87 26.60 -42.56
N ALA A 533 -20.82 25.65 -43.50
CA ALA A 533 -21.69 25.10 -44.56
C ALA A 533 -21.44 25.65 -45.99
N GLY A 534 -20.59 24.96 -46.78
CA GLY A 534 -20.44 25.03 -48.25
C GLY A 534 -19.43 26.08 -48.81
N PRO A 535 -19.06 26.03 -50.12
CA PRO A 535 -19.42 25.03 -51.16
C PRO A 535 -18.26 24.48 -52.05
N ASP A 536 -18.50 23.29 -52.61
CA ASP A 536 -18.20 22.72 -53.96
C ASP A 536 -16.99 23.06 -54.90
N LEU A 537 -16.65 22.03 -55.71
CA LEU A 537 -15.85 21.98 -56.97
C LEU A 537 -14.31 22.25 -56.90
N GLU A 538 -13.43 21.65 -57.73
CA GLU A 538 -13.55 20.63 -58.79
C GLU A 538 -12.24 19.77 -58.96
N ARG A 539 -12.35 18.58 -59.58
CA ARG A 539 -11.43 17.81 -60.49
C ARG A 539 -9.88 18.07 -60.51
N LEU A 540 -9.00 17.11 -60.87
CA LEU A 540 -9.10 15.99 -61.85
C LEU A 540 -7.95 14.96 -61.72
N ALA A 541 -8.23 13.67 -62.02
CA ALA A 541 -7.32 12.56 -62.44
C ALA A 541 -6.14 12.08 -61.54
N GLY A 542 -5.82 10.77 -61.48
CA GLY A 542 -6.59 9.63 -62.02
C GLY A 542 -5.88 8.25 -62.06
N SER A 543 -6.70 7.19 -62.16
CA SER A 543 -6.41 5.77 -62.53
C SER A 543 -5.50 4.93 -61.62
N GLY A 544 -5.81 3.66 -61.30
CA GLY A 544 -6.99 2.80 -61.53
C GLY A 544 -6.75 1.46 -60.78
N GLY A 545 -7.70 0.78 -60.12
CA GLY A 545 -8.95 0.15 -60.61
C GLY A 545 -8.82 -1.37 -60.37
N ALA A 546 -9.85 -2.22 -60.22
CA ALA A 546 -11.31 -2.10 -59.98
C ALA A 546 -11.78 -3.50 -59.42
N ALA A 547 -13.04 -3.90 -59.20
CA ALA A 547 -14.40 -3.39 -59.41
C ALA A 547 -15.41 -4.17 -58.51
N ALA A 548 -16.70 -3.79 -58.51
CA ALA A 548 -17.89 -4.60 -58.16
C ALA A 548 -18.08 -5.06 -56.67
N SER A 549 -19.27 -5.04 -56.05
CA SER A 549 -20.64 -4.58 -56.45
C SER A 549 -21.49 -4.19 -55.21
N ALA A 550 -22.62 -3.51 -55.44
CA ALA A 550 -23.59 -2.98 -54.45
C ALA A 550 -24.81 -3.95 -54.24
N PRO A 551 -25.98 -3.63 -53.60
CA PRO A 551 -26.47 -2.34 -53.07
C PRO A 551 -27.40 -2.28 -51.81
N SER A 552 -27.51 -1.08 -51.23
CA SER A 552 -28.74 -0.35 -50.75
C SER A 552 -29.66 -0.79 -49.57
N SER A 553 -30.17 0.24 -48.87
CA SER A 553 -31.49 0.43 -48.18
C SER A 553 -31.50 0.54 -46.63
N SER A 554 -32.49 1.20 -45.98
CA SER A 554 -32.77 2.66 -45.95
C SER A 554 -33.88 3.06 -44.94
N GLY A 555 -33.71 4.17 -44.21
CA GLY A 555 -34.71 4.83 -43.32
C GLY A 555 -34.03 5.39 -42.05
N ALA A 556 -34.22 6.62 -41.54
CA ALA A 556 -35.34 7.60 -41.50
C ALA A 556 -36.51 7.16 -40.60
N SER A 557 -37.10 7.98 -39.71
CA SER A 557 -36.78 9.34 -39.20
C SER A 557 -37.48 9.56 -37.83
N SER A 558 -37.21 10.62 -37.05
CA SER A 558 -38.08 11.83 -36.92
C SER A 558 -37.78 12.57 -35.59
N SER A 559 -38.44 13.71 -35.31
CA SER A 559 -38.06 14.65 -34.23
C SER A 559 -39.22 15.43 -33.58
N SER A 560 -39.05 15.80 -32.30
CA SER A 560 -39.60 17.02 -31.62
C SER A 560 -39.17 17.01 -30.13
N SER A 561 -38.91 18.08 -29.37
CA SER A 561 -38.98 19.56 -29.49
C SER A 561 -40.23 20.30 -28.98
N THR A 562 -40.19 20.72 -27.71
CA THR A 562 -40.76 21.97 -27.12
C THR A 562 -40.12 22.14 -25.73
N ALA A 563 -39.40 23.21 -25.36
CA ALA A 563 -39.65 24.65 -25.38
C ALA A 563 -40.36 25.17 -24.11
N ALA A 564 -39.68 26.04 -23.36
CA ALA A 564 -40.19 26.70 -22.14
C ALA A 564 -40.16 28.24 -22.31
N PRO A 565 -41.16 28.98 -21.80
CA PRO A 565 -41.20 30.44 -21.85
C PRO A 565 -40.64 31.14 -20.57
N PRO A 566 -40.45 32.48 -20.57
CA PRO A 566 -39.70 33.24 -19.55
C PRO A 566 -40.59 33.76 -18.39
N GLY A 567 -40.11 34.51 -17.39
CA GLY A 567 -38.76 35.07 -17.16
C GLY A 567 -38.74 36.61 -17.07
N SER A 568 -39.04 37.14 -15.88
CA SER A 568 -38.91 38.55 -15.44
C SER A 568 -39.20 38.60 -13.91
N GLY A 569 -38.85 39.63 -13.12
CA GLY A 569 -37.95 40.76 -13.35
C GLY A 569 -38.36 42.02 -12.55
N GLY A 570 -37.54 42.48 -11.60
CA GLY A 570 -37.60 43.86 -11.07
C GLY A 570 -37.75 44.07 -9.55
N SER A 571 -36.75 44.79 -9.00
CA SER A 571 -36.86 45.96 -8.10
C SER A 571 -37.53 45.93 -6.69
N SER A 572 -36.75 46.42 -5.71
CA SER A 572 -37.11 47.38 -4.63
C SER A 572 -38.31 47.17 -3.68
N GLY A 573 -38.08 47.38 -2.37
CA GLY A 573 -39.06 48.11 -1.53
C GLY A 573 -39.28 47.62 -0.09
N SER A 574 -38.79 48.40 0.88
CA SER A 574 -39.36 48.67 2.22
C SER A 574 -40.48 47.79 2.83
N SER A 575 -40.18 47.20 3.99
CA SER A 575 -40.99 47.15 5.24
C SER A 575 -42.53 47.02 5.19
N SER A 576 -43.04 45.95 5.81
CA SER A 576 -44.23 45.97 6.68
C SER A 576 -44.22 44.79 7.67
N SER A 577 -45.21 44.72 8.57
CA SER A 577 -45.24 43.92 9.80
C SER A 577 -46.37 42.86 9.82
N ALA A 578 -46.51 42.14 10.95
CA ALA A 578 -47.61 41.24 11.33
C ALA A 578 -47.68 39.90 10.56
N GLU A 579 -48.21 38.78 11.10
CA GLU A 579 -48.35 38.24 12.48
C GLU A 579 -48.92 36.80 12.35
N GLY A 580 -48.98 36.02 13.46
CA GLY A 580 -49.79 34.81 13.55
C GLY A 580 -49.05 33.47 13.44
N SER A 581 -48.73 32.85 14.58
CA SER A 581 -48.21 31.46 14.66
C SER A 581 -48.53 30.72 15.98
N ASP A 582 -49.01 31.40 17.03
CA ASP A 582 -49.11 30.81 18.38
C ASP A 582 -50.34 29.91 18.62
N GLU A 583 -51.42 30.06 17.84
CA GLU A 583 -52.68 29.30 18.05
C GLU A 583 -52.50 27.78 17.82
N ALA A 584 -51.59 27.40 16.92
CA ALA A 584 -51.29 25.99 16.64
C ALA A 584 -50.52 25.28 17.77
N LEU A 585 -49.81 26.04 18.62
CA LEU A 585 -49.10 25.49 19.77
C LEU A 585 -50.04 25.28 20.96
N ALA A 586 -50.94 26.24 21.20
CA ALA A 586 -51.91 26.21 22.30
C ALA A 586 -52.79 24.95 22.28
N ARG A 587 -53.34 24.60 21.11
CA ARG A 587 -54.21 23.40 20.95
C ARG A 587 -53.50 22.07 21.21
N ARG A 588 -52.16 22.03 21.20
CA ARG A 588 -51.41 20.78 21.45
C ARG A 588 -51.14 20.55 22.93
N LEU A 589 -50.84 21.60 23.69
CA LEU A 589 -50.61 21.50 25.13
C LEU A 589 -51.90 21.12 25.88
N GLN A 590 -53.05 21.63 25.43
CA GLN A 590 -54.34 21.41 26.09
C GLN A 590 -54.85 19.96 26.03
N LEU A 591 -54.25 19.08 25.22
CA LEU A 591 -54.56 17.64 25.17
C LEU A 591 -53.63 16.77 26.04
N GLU A 592 -52.54 17.33 26.59
CA GLU A 592 -51.58 16.59 27.43
C GLU A 592 -51.82 16.80 28.94
N GLU A 593 -52.68 17.75 29.35
CA GLU A 593 -52.99 18.01 30.77
C GLU A 593 -54.19 17.21 31.35
N GLU A 594 -55.14 16.72 30.55
CA GLU A 594 -56.35 16.03 31.08
C GLU A 594 -56.12 14.55 31.46
N GLY A 595 -54.93 14.00 31.20
CA GLY A 595 -54.59 12.58 31.42
C GLY A 595 -54.19 12.18 32.85
N GLY A 596 -54.36 13.04 33.85
CA GLY A 596 -53.71 12.90 35.17
C GLY A 596 -54.64 12.89 36.38
N ALA A 597 -55.29 11.76 36.68
CA ALA A 597 -56.02 11.54 37.94
C ALA A 597 -55.60 10.23 38.63
N ALA A 598 -55.32 10.28 39.93
CA ALA A 598 -54.83 9.15 40.71
C ALA A 598 -55.96 8.25 41.26
N LEU A 599 -55.62 7.01 41.63
CA LEU A 599 -56.29 6.31 42.73
C LEU A 599 -55.34 5.35 43.46
N ALA A 600 -55.73 4.94 44.67
CA ALA A 600 -54.92 4.21 45.66
C ALA A 600 -55.26 2.70 45.70
N PRO A 601 -54.46 1.84 46.37
CA PRO A 601 -54.61 0.39 46.27
C PRO A 601 -55.61 -0.21 47.27
N GLY A 602 -56.33 -1.25 46.87
CA GLY A 602 -56.99 -2.18 47.79
C GLY A 602 -58.11 -3.03 47.17
N LEU A 603 -58.11 -4.34 47.52
CA LEU A 603 -59.20 -5.32 47.31
C LEU A 603 -59.52 -5.66 45.84
N SER A 604 -60.06 -6.82 45.48
CA SER A 604 -60.19 -8.12 46.18
C SER A 604 -60.40 -9.23 45.15
N ALA A 605 -60.25 -10.51 45.52
CA ALA A 605 -60.54 -11.62 44.61
C ALA A 605 -62.01 -11.66 44.18
N GLY A 606 -62.24 -11.87 42.88
CA GLY A 606 -63.54 -12.10 42.24
C GLY A 606 -63.39 -13.12 41.09
N PRO A 607 -64.47 -13.78 40.67
CA PRO A 607 -64.39 -14.93 39.76
C PRO A 607 -64.10 -14.54 38.30
N SER A 608 -63.68 -15.53 37.52
CA SER A 608 -63.45 -15.42 36.09
C SER A 608 -64.75 -15.33 35.30
N ASP A 609 -65.10 -14.13 34.81
CA ASP A 609 -65.77 -14.03 33.53
C ASP A 609 -64.77 -14.48 32.45
N GLY A 610 -65.06 -15.61 31.82
CA GLY A 610 -64.26 -16.08 30.68
C GLY A 610 -64.63 -15.28 29.45
N ILE A 611 -63.62 -14.78 28.72
CA ILE A 611 -63.78 -14.18 27.39
C ILE A 611 -64.60 -15.16 26.54
N THR A 612 -65.72 -14.70 25.98
CA THR A 612 -66.64 -15.57 25.26
C THR A 612 -66.04 -16.07 23.96
N ASP A 613 -66.40 -17.27 23.50
CA ASP A 613 -65.87 -17.82 22.25
C ASP A 613 -66.17 -16.92 21.03
N GLU A 614 -67.23 -16.10 21.10
CA GLU A 614 -67.55 -15.07 20.08
C GLU A 614 -66.58 -13.88 20.12
N GLU A 615 -66.14 -13.43 21.31
CA GLU A 615 -65.09 -12.41 21.45
C GLU A 615 -63.72 -12.94 21.00
N VAL A 616 -63.41 -14.20 21.29
CA VAL A 616 -62.19 -14.88 20.79
C VAL A 616 -62.22 -15.00 19.27
N ALA A 617 -63.37 -15.37 18.69
CA ALA A 617 -63.55 -15.43 17.23
C ALA A 617 -63.49 -14.05 16.57
N ALA A 618 -64.04 -13.00 17.21
CA ALA A 618 -63.94 -11.63 16.72
C ALA A 618 -62.49 -11.10 16.75
N LEU A 619 -61.75 -11.38 17.82
CA LEU A 619 -60.32 -11.06 17.90
C LEU A 619 -59.49 -11.86 16.88
N ALA A 620 -59.83 -13.11 16.62
CA ALA A 620 -59.17 -13.92 15.59
C ALA A 620 -59.41 -13.34 14.19
N LEU A 621 -60.65 -12.99 13.84
CA LEU A 621 -60.98 -12.34 12.57
C LEU A 621 -60.31 -10.96 12.44
N GLN A 622 -60.28 -10.15 13.50
CA GLN A 622 -59.61 -8.84 13.48
C GLN A 622 -58.08 -8.97 13.35
N LEU A 623 -57.48 -10.05 13.86
CA LEU A 623 -56.07 -10.37 13.63
C LEU A 623 -55.83 -10.89 12.21
N GLU A 624 -56.70 -11.71 11.65
CA GLU A 624 -56.61 -12.21 10.27
C GLU A 624 -56.78 -11.07 9.25
N GLU A 625 -57.70 -10.13 9.49
CA GLU A 625 -57.87 -8.90 8.70
C GLU A 625 -56.64 -7.99 8.82
N LEU A 626 -56.08 -7.80 10.03
CA LEU A 626 -54.84 -7.05 10.22
C LEU A 626 -53.59 -7.75 9.64
N GLU A 627 -53.56 -9.08 9.52
CA GLU A 627 -52.50 -9.80 8.80
C GLU A 627 -52.67 -9.73 7.29
N ALA A 628 -53.92 -9.72 6.78
CA ALA A 628 -54.22 -9.49 5.37
C ALA A 628 -53.80 -8.07 4.93
N GLU A 629 -54.16 -7.03 5.69
CA GLU A 629 -53.70 -5.65 5.45
C GLU A 629 -52.18 -5.48 5.67
N ARG A 630 -51.54 -6.38 6.45
CA ARG A 630 -50.08 -6.42 6.66
C ARG A 630 -49.33 -7.33 5.68
N GLN A 631 -49.94 -7.82 4.61
CA GLN A 631 -49.20 -8.39 3.48
C GLN A 631 -48.43 -7.28 2.74
N ALA A 632 -47.33 -6.85 3.34
CA ALA A 632 -46.39 -5.90 2.76
C ALA A 632 -45.94 -6.43 1.40
N ASP A 633 -46.23 -5.66 0.34
CA ASP A 633 -45.94 -6.03 -1.04
C ASP A 633 -44.51 -6.59 -1.16
N PRO A 634 -44.33 -7.84 -1.63
CA PRO A 634 -43.02 -8.47 -1.70
C PRO A 634 -42.05 -7.69 -2.61
N VAL A 635 -42.55 -6.85 -3.53
CA VAL A 635 -41.71 -5.94 -4.32
C VAL A 635 -41.19 -4.78 -3.46
N LEU A 636 -42.05 -4.14 -2.65
CA LEU A 636 -41.63 -3.13 -1.68
C LEU A 636 -40.68 -3.70 -0.63
N LEU A 637 -40.95 -4.90 -0.10
CA LEU A 637 -40.08 -5.55 0.88
C LEU A 637 -38.72 -5.89 0.28
N ALA A 638 -38.68 -6.41 -0.97
CA ALA A 638 -37.43 -6.65 -1.70
C ALA A 638 -36.68 -5.36 -2.02
N ALA A 639 -37.37 -4.27 -2.37
CA ALA A 639 -36.76 -2.96 -2.59
C ALA A 639 -36.16 -2.39 -1.29
N GLN A 640 -36.85 -2.52 -0.16
CA GLN A 640 -36.36 -2.11 1.15
C GLN A 640 -35.13 -2.91 1.57
N PHE A 641 -35.09 -4.23 1.33
CA PHE A 641 -33.89 -5.03 1.53
C PHE A 641 -32.73 -4.60 0.61
N GLN A 642 -32.99 -4.23 -0.64
CA GLN A 642 -31.97 -3.68 -1.54
C GLN A 642 -31.44 -2.33 -1.07
N GLU A 643 -32.29 -1.45 -0.53
CA GLU A 643 -31.87 -0.16 0.04
C GLU A 643 -31.00 -0.35 1.29
N TYR A 644 -31.37 -1.27 2.20
CA TYR A 644 -30.53 -1.62 3.35
C TYR A 644 -29.19 -2.27 2.93
N ASP A 645 -29.19 -3.24 2.01
CA ASP A 645 -27.95 -3.86 1.49
C ASP A 645 -27.05 -2.81 0.80
N ALA A 646 -27.64 -1.82 0.11
CA ALA A 646 -26.91 -0.70 -0.50
C ALA A 646 -26.36 0.27 0.55
N MET A 647 -27.11 0.62 1.60
CA MET A 647 -26.67 1.51 2.67
C MET A 647 -25.55 0.87 3.50
N LEU A 648 -25.67 -0.40 3.89
CA LEU A 648 -24.58 -1.16 4.54
C LEU A 648 -23.33 -1.21 3.65
N THR A 649 -23.50 -1.51 2.36
CA THR A 649 -22.37 -1.58 1.41
C THR A 649 -21.69 -0.22 1.24
N ARG A 650 -22.46 0.89 1.34
CA ARG A 650 -21.92 2.25 1.31
C ARG A 650 -21.13 2.58 2.57
N GLU A 651 -21.65 2.34 3.78
CA GLU A 651 -20.91 2.62 5.02
C GLU A 651 -19.64 1.76 5.15
N ASP A 652 -19.68 0.49 4.70
CA ASP A 652 -18.49 -0.36 4.62
C ASP A 652 -17.46 0.21 3.63
N ALA A 653 -17.88 0.64 2.43
CA ALA A 653 -16.98 1.20 1.42
C ALA A 653 -16.39 2.56 1.80
N GLU A 654 -17.12 3.39 2.55
CA GLU A 654 -16.63 4.67 3.07
C GLU A 654 -15.63 4.49 4.23
N ARG A 655 -15.62 3.34 4.92
CA ARG A 655 -14.69 3.04 6.04
C ARG A 655 -13.58 2.05 5.71
N TRP A 656 -13.72 1.24 4.66
CA TRP A 656 -12.70 0.30 4.18
C TRP A 656 -12.63 0.35 2.65
N ASN A 657 -11.42 0.50 2.11
CA ASN A 657 -11.12 0.77 0.70
C ASN A 657 -11.26 -0.44 -0.26
N GLY A 658 -12.23 -1.32 0.01
CA GLY A 658 -12.55 -2.58 -0.67
C GLY A 658 -11.48 -3.68 -0.60
N HIS A 659 -10.20 -3.34 -0.61
CA HIS A 659 -9.15 -4.25 -1.09
C HIS A 659 -7.86 -4.19 -0.27
N GLY A 660 -7.78 -5.09 0.69
CA GLY A 660 -6.57 -5.42 1.43
C GLY A 660 -6.73 -6.78 2.12
N ASP A 661 -5.60 -7.44 2.33
CA ASP A 661 -5.47 -8.46 3.35
C ASP A 661 -5.57 -7.75 4.71
N LEU A 662 -6.48 -8.15 5.62
CA LEU A 662 -6.86 -7.36 6.81
C LEU A 662 -5.64 -6.96 7.66
N MET A 663 -4.76 -7.94 7.87
CA MET A 663 -3.51 -7.79 8.60
C MET A 663 -2.33 -7.45 7.67
N HIS A 664 -2.55 -6.79 6.52
CA HIS A 664 -1.45 -6.17 5.76
C HIS A 664 -0.88 -4.94 6.49
N SER A 665 -1.73 -4.25 7.27
CA SER A 665 -1.28 -3.20 8.20
C SER A 665 -0.64 -3.83 9.45
N PRO A 666 0.56 -3.42 9.86
CA PRO A 666 1.17 -3.84 11.14
C PRO A 666 0.29 -3.47 12.35
N PHE A 667 -0.37 -2.31 12.30
CA PHE A 667 -1.28 -1.88 13.36
C PHE A 667 -2.43 -2.88 13.56
N SER A 668 -3.01 -3.41 12.47
CA SER A 668 -4.03 -4.46 12.56
C SER A 668 -3.49 -5.70 13.29
N ARG A 669 -2.26 -6.15 12.98
CA ARG A 669 -1.62 -7.32 13.63
C ARG A 669 -1.49 -7.16 15.14
N GLU A 670 -1.09 -5.97 15.58
CA GLU A 670 -0.80 -5.69 16.98
C GLU A 670 -2.08 -5.40 17.81
N HIS A 671 -3.11 -4.84 17.18
CA HIS A 671 -4.28 -4.30 17.89
C HIS A 671 -5.54 -5.18 17.75
N LEU A 672 -5.69 -5.95 16.67
CA LEU A 672 -6.80 -6.90 16.48
C LEU A 672 -6.43 -8.31 16.94
N SER A 673 -6.50 -8.56 18.25
CA SER A 673 -6.52 -9.93 18.78
C SER A 673 -7.96 -10.43 18.92
N LEU A 674 -8.18 -11.73 18.70
CA LEU A 674 -9.51 -12.36 18.60
C LEU A 674 -10.41 -12.01 19.80
N GLU A 675 -9.87 -12.14 21.01
CA GLU A 675 -10.51 -11.83 22.31
C GLU A 675 -10.94 -10.36 22.50
N LYS A 676 -10.31 -9.41 21.79
CA LYS A 676 -10.63 -7.97 21.90
C LYS A 676 -11.71 -7.54 20.93
N MET A 677 -12.12 -8.42 20.02
CA MET A 677 -13.18 -8.12 19.06
C MET A 677 -14.55 -8.28 19.70
N GLU A 678 -15.53 -7.58 19.15
CA GLU A 678 -16.92 -7.73 19.59
C GLU A 678 -17.44 -9.15 19.30
N LYS A 679 -18.26 -9.67 20.22
CA LYS A 679 -18.82 -11.02 20.10
C LYS A 679 -19.82 -11.07 18.95
N VAL A 680 -19.68 -12.08 18.09
CA VAL A 680 -20.48 -12.25 16.87
C VAL A 680 -20.87 -13.72 16.71
N THR A 681 -21.94 -13.97 15.94
CA THR A 681 -22.29 -15.31 15.46
C THR A 681 -21.66 -15.54 14.09
N ILE A 682 -20.99 -16.67 13.93
CA ILE A 682 -20.30 -17.09 12.70
C ILE A 682 -20.86 -18.46 12.31
N PHE A 683 -21.25 -18.61 11.05
CA PHE A 683 -21.75 -19.90 10.56
C PHE A 683 -20.59 -20.80 10.11
N SER A 684 -20.83 -22.11 10.07
CA SER A 684 -20.02 -23.00 9.24
C SER A 684 -20.90 -23.92 8.41
N ALA A 685 -20.41 -24.31 7.25
CA ALA A 685 -21.04 -25.29 6.37
C ALA A 685 -20.03 -26.39 6.02
N GLY A 686 -20.49 -27.57 5.65
CA GLY A 686 -19.65 -28.63 5.10
C GLY A 686 -20.32 -29.17 3.85
N HIS A 687 -19.59 -29.28 2.75
CA HIS A 687 -20.21 -29.70 1.50
C HIS A 687 -20.44 -31.22 1.44
N GLY A 688 -19.61 -32.01 2.12
CA GLY A 688 -19.65 -33.48 2.11
C GLY A 688 -19.86 -34.03 0.71
N ASP A 689 -20.93 -34.82 0.58
CA ASP A 689 -21.42 -35.36 -0.70
C ASP A 689 -22.72 -34.66 -1.19
N MET A 690 -23.19 -33.61 -0.50
CA MET A 690 -24.38 -32.80 -0.84
C MET A 690 -24.36 -32.31 -2.29
N LEU A 691 -25.52 -32.26 -2.96
CA LEU A 691 -25.59 -31.71 -4.31
C LEU A 691 -25.30 -30.21 -4.31
N GLU A 692 -24.85 -29.70 -5.45
CA GLU A 692 -24.55 -28.27 -5.61
C GLU A 692 -25.81 -27.40 -5.33
N LYS A 693 -26.99 -27.85 -5.79
CA LYS A 693 -28.26 -27.16 -5.57
C LYS A 693 -28.52 -26.98 -4.07
N ASP A 694 -28.57 -28.10 -3.35
CA ASP A 694 -28.90 -28.18 -1.93
C ASP A 694 -27.93 -27.33 -1.08
N PHE A 695 -26.63 -27.37 -1.41
CA PHE A 695 -25.61 -26.55 -0.76
C PHE A 695 -25.84 -25.04 -0.95
N TRP A 696 -26.22 -24.58 -2.15
CA TRP A 696 -26.52 -23.16 -2.38
C TRP A 696 -27.87 -22.74 -1.78
N GLU A 697 -28.88 -23.61 -1.81
CA GLU A 697 -30.19 -23.35 -1.18
C GLU A 697 -30.03 -23.25 0.35
N MET A 698 -29.26 -24.14 0.98
CA MET A 698 -28.86 -24.07 2.38
C MET A 698 -28.19 -22.72 2.74
N LEU A 699 -27.19 -22.29 1.96
CA LEU A 699 -26.53 -20.99 2.19
C LEU A 699 -27.47 -19.79 1.98
N GLN A 700 -28.44 -19.91 1.07
CA GLN A 700 -29.45 -18.88 0.82
C GLN A 700 -30.48 -18.80 1.95
N CYS A 701 -30.97 -19.93 2.47
CA CYS A 701 -31.86 -19.98 3.65
C CYS A 701 -31.24 -19.29 4.87
N HIS A 702 -29.94 -19.51 5.10
CA HIS A 702 -29.19 -18.83 6.17
C HIS A 702 -28.73 -17.41 5.83
N SER A 703 -29.12 -16.88 4.66
CA SER A 703 -28.79 -15.53 4.17
C SER A 703 -27.28 -15.24 4.19
N ILE A 704 -26.45 -16.24 3.87
CA ILE A 704 -25.00 -16.11 3.87
C ILE A 704 -24.56 -15.23 2.70
N ARG A 705 -23.84 -14.15 3.01
CA ARG A 705 -23.28 -13.19 2.04
C ARG A 705 -21.77 -13.32 1.87
N VAL A 706 -21.10 -14.02 2.78
CA VAL A 706 -19.64 -14.17 2.82
C VAL A 706 -19.29 -15.64 3.10
N LEU A 707 -18.46 -16.25 2.27
CA LEU A 707 -18.04 -17.65 2.37
C LEU A 707 -16.51 -17.77 2.35
N TYR A 708 -15.94 -18.36 3.40
CA TYR A 708 -14.51 -18.63 3.55
C TYR A 708 -14.21 -20.11 3.38
N ASP A 709 -13.41 -20.46 2.39
CA ASP A 709 -12.94 -21.83 2.17
C ASP A 709 -11.70 -22.11 3.04
N VAL A 710 -11.91 -22.84 4.16
CA VAL A 710 -10.88 -23.13 5.16
C VAL A 710 -10.40 -24.58 5.16
N ARG A 711 -10.82 -25.36 4.15
CA ARG A 711 -10.44 -26.77 3.96
C ARG A 711 -8.91 -26.94 3.90
N GLN A 712 -8.44 -28.17 4.11
CA GLN A 712 -7.02 -28.49 4.00
C GLN A 712 -6.55 -28.48 2.54
N THR A 713 -5.32 -28.02 2.31
CA THR A 713 -4.62 -28.24 1.04
C THR A 713 -3.88 -29.57 1.05
N ASP A 714 -3.87 -30.23 -0.10
CA ASP A 714 -3.05 -31.40 -0.35
C ASP A 714 -1.54 -31.06 -0.44
N HIS A 715 -0.73 -32.07 -0.80
CA HIS A 715 0.71 -31.95 -1.02
C HIS A 715 1.13 -31.01 -2.19
N ARG A 716 0.19 -30.62 -3.06
CA ARG A 716 0.41 -29.70 -4.20
C ARG A 716 0.05 -28.26 -3.86
N GLY A 717 -0.66 -28.03 -2.75
CA GLY A 717 -1.27 -26.76 -2.40
C GLY A 717 -2.66 -26.56 -3.01
N GLU A 718 -3.26 -27.61 -3.56
CA GLU A 718 -4.63 -27.60 -4.08
C GLU A 718 -5.59 -27.96 -2.94
N LEU A 719 -6.74 -27.27 -2.88
CA LEU A 719 -7.72 -27.48 -1.81
C LEU A 719 -8.45 -28.81 -1.98
N TYR A 720 -8.50 -29.61 -0.91
CA TYR A 720 -9.13 -30.92 -0.93
C TYR A 720 -10.65 -30.80 -1.13
N ALA A 721 -11.11 -31.27 -2.28
CA ALA A 721 -12.51 -31.29 -2.66
C ALA A 721 -12.86 -32.68 -3.21
N ARG A 722 -13.71 -33.44 -2.51
CA ARG A 722 -14.22 -34.75 -2.98
C ARG A 722 -14.84 -34.65 -4.38
N HIS A 723 -15.55 -33.55 -4.64
CA HIS A 723 -16.27 -33.29 -5.89
C HIS A 723 -15.71 -32.08 -6.63
N ARG A 724 -15.49 -32.21 -7.95
CA ARG A 724 -15.01 -31.11 -8.82
C ARG A 724 -15.90 -29.86 -8.79
N ARG A 725 -17.21 -30.02 -8.49
CA ARG A 725 -18.18 -28.92 -8.29
C ARG A 725 -17.82 -28.00 -7.11
N PHE A 726 -17.16 -28.53 -6.09
CA PHE A 726 -16.65 -27.78 -4.94
C PHE A 726 -15.16 -27.44 -5.05
N SER A 727 -14.62 -27.36 -6.27
CA SER A 727 -13.28 -26.81 -6.52
C SER A 727 -13.27 -25.28 -6.34
N VAL A 728 -12.12 -24.71 -5.98
CA VAL A 728 -11.96 -23.27 -5.69
C VAL A 728 -12.38 -22.37 -6.87
N ALA A 729 -12.21 -22.84 -8.10
CA ALA A 729 -12.63 -22.13 -9.30
C ALA A 729 -14.15 -22.13 -9.47
N ALA A 730 -14.79 -23.30 -9.34
CA ALA A 730 -16.24 -23.44 -9.41
C ALA A 730 -16.94 -22.65 -8.28
N LEU A 731 -16.49 -22.80 -7.03
CA LEU A 731 -16.99 -22.05 -5.88
C LEU A 731 -16.88 -20.54 -6.08
N ARG A 732 -15.75 -20.02 -6.58
CA ARG A 732 -15.58 -18.58 -6.85
C ARG A 732 -16.57 -18.08 -7.92
N ALA A 733 -16.79 -18.84 -8.99
CA ALA A 733 -17.75 -18.48 -10.03
C ALA A 733 -19.20 -18.54 -9.52
N GLN A 734 -19.56 -19.61 -8.80
CA GLN A 734 -20.90 -19.87 -8.27
C GLN A 734 -21.29 -18.96 -7.11
N CYS A 735 -20.33 -18.50 -6.30
CA CYS A 735 -20.53 -17.45 -5.31
C CYS A 735 -20.79 -16.10 -6.00
N ARG A 736 -19.96 -15.75 -6.99
CA ARG A 736 -20.08 -14.48 -7.73
C ARG A 736 -21.43 -14.33 -8.42
N SER A 737 -21.93 -15.38 -9.08
CA SER A 737 -23.25 -15.34 -9.74
C SER A 737 -24.43 -15.25 -8.75
N ARG A 738 -24.19 -15.50 -7.45
CA ARG A 738 -25.17 -15.40 -6.35
C ARG A 738 -24.94 -14.20 -5.43
N GLY A 739 -24.02 -13.29 -5.75
CA GLY A 739 -23.67 -12.13 -4.91
C GLY A 739 -22.96 -12.46 -3.60
N ILE A 740 -22.42 -13.68 -3.46
CA ILE A 740 -21.67 -14.12 -2.27
C ILE A 740 -20.19 -13.75 -2.44
N PHE A 741 -19.59 -13.11 -1.44
CA PHE A 741 -18.15 -12.84 -1.40
C PHE A 741 -17.39 -14.12 -1.00
N PHE A 742 -16.46 -14.58 -1.84
CA PHE A 742 -15.71 -15.82 -1.63
C PHE A 742 -14.22 -15.57 -1.41
N LYS A 743 -13.68 -15.97 -0.25
CA LYS A 743 -12.23 -15.97 0.05
C LYS A 743 -11.74 -17.40 0.30
N SER A 744 -10.54 -17.71 -0.18
CA SER A 744 -9.88 -19.01 0.00
C SER A 744 -8.75 -18.84 1.01
N MET A 745 -8.90 -19.40 2.22
CA MET A 745 -7.99 -19.25 3.36
C MET A 745 -7.69 -20.63 3.99
N PRO A 746 -6.96 -21.51 3.29
CA PRO A 746 -6.83 -22.91 3.67
C PRO A 746 -6.07 -23.12 4.98
N LEU A 747 -6.72 -23.76 5.95
CA LEU A 747 -6.13 -24.13 7.23
C LEU A 747 -5.51 -25.54 7.17
N GLY A 748 -4.55 -25.83 8.06
CA GLY A 748 -3.88 -27.13 8.10
C GLY A 748 -3.01 -27.52 6.90
N ARG A 749 -2.14 -26.63 6.41
CA ARG A 749 -1.13 -27.00 5.40
C ARG A 749 -0.10 -27.99 5.95
N GLN A 750 0.44 -28.88 5.11
CA GLN A 750 1.51 -29.81 5.52
C GLN A 750 2.75 -29.09 6.05
N SER A 751 3.13 -27.95 5.46
CA SER A 751 4.26 -27.11 5.90
C SER A 751 4.03 -26.41 7.24
N ALA A 752 2.81 -26.45 7.76
CA ALA A 752 2.40 -25.91 9.06
C ALA A 752 1.96 -27.01 10.03
N TYR A 753 2.33 -28.28 9.76
CA TYR A 753 2.07 -29.46 10.60
C TYR A 753 0.58 -29.72 10.89
N GLY A 754 -0.31 -29.46 9.92
CA GLY A 754 -1.74 -29.79 10.02
C GLY A 754 -2.56 -28.74 10.79
N THR A 755 -3.87 -28.95 10.94
CA THR A 755 -4.78 -27.86 11.36
C THR A 755 -4.50 -27.36 12.78
N LEU A 756 -4.24 -28.26 13.74
CA LEU A 756 -3.98 -27.92 15.14
C LEU A 756 -2.68 -27.11 15.37
N ALA A 757 -1.71 -27.21 14.47
CA ALA A 757 -0.51 -26.38 14.47
C ALA A 757 -0.68 -25.13 13.60
N HIS A 758 -1.31 -25.23 12.43
CA HIS A 758 -1.52 -24.09 11.54
C HIS A 758 -2.43 -23.01 12.16
N ILE A 759 -3.44 -23.39 12.94
CA ILE A 759 -4.33 -22.42 13.61
C ILE A 759 -3.59 -21.54 14.62
N LYS A 760 -2.48 -22.03 15.19
CA LYS A 760 -1.64 -21.35 16.19
C LYS A 760 -0.59 -20.44 15.54
N SER A 761 -0.46 -20.43 14.21
CA SER A 761 0.44 -19.51 13.51
C SER A 761 -0.22 -18.14 13.30
N ASP A 762 0.58 -17.11 13.01
CA ASP A 762 0.11 -15.79 12.62
C ASP A 762 -0.91 -15.83 11.47
N GLU A 763 -0.78 -16.78 10.53
CA GLU A 763 -1.69 -16.96 9.40
C GLU A 763 -3.02 -17.61 9.82
N GLY A 764 -2.98 -18.58 10.75
CA GLY A 764 -4.17 -19.15 11.35
C GLY A 764 -4.95 -18.12 12.19
N GLN A 765 -4.26 -17.41 13.08
CA GLN A 765 -4.84 -16.36 13.91
C GLN A 765 -5.40 -15.20 13.09
N HIS A 766 -4.71 -14.77 12.02
CA HIS A 766 -5.24 -13.81 11.06
C HIS A 766 -6.54 -14.32 10.42
N THR A 767 -6.58 -15.57 9.95
CA THR A 767 -7.79 -16.15 9.33
C THR A 767 -8.99 -16.09 10.28
N LEU A 768 -8.79 -16.33 11.59
CA LEU A 768 -9.84 -16.19 12.60
C LEU A 768 -10.27 -14.73 12.83
N VAL A 769 -9.32 -13.81 12.96
CA VAL A 769 -9.59 -12.36 13.12
C VAL A 769 -10.34 -11.80 11.91
N GLU A 770 -10.03 -12.26 10.69
CA GLU A 770 -10.75 -11.87 9.48
C GLU A 770 -12.17 -12.44 9.43
N LEU A 771 -12.38 -13.71 9.84
CA LEU A 771 -13.71 -14.29 9.97
C LEU A 771 -14.61 -13.48 10.92
N VAL A 772 -14.10 -13.13 12.11
CA VAL A 772 -14.81 -12.27 13.08
C VAL A 772 -15.07 -10.87 12.50
N TRP A 773 -14.08 -10.28 11.82
CA TRP A 773 -14.21 -8.95 11.21
C TRP A 773 -15.29 -8.89 10.11
N GLN A 774 -15.42 -9.95 9.31
CA GLN A 774 -16.48 -10.09 8.30
C GLN A 774 -17.84 -10.35 8.95
N ALA A 775 -17.90 -11.28 9.92
CA ALA A 775 -19.13 -11.66 10.60
C ALA A 775 -19.80 -10.49 11.35
N LYS A 776 -19.01 -9.52 11.84
CA LYS A 776 -19.52 -8.26 12.41
C LYS A 776 -20.32 -7.40 11.42
N ARG A 777 -20.18 -7.62 10.10
CA ARG A 777 -20.82 -6.82 9.04
C ARG A 777 -21.87 -7.58 8.26
N LYS A 778 -21.54 -8.82 7.89
CA LYS A 778 -22.27 -9.63 6.91
C LYS A 778 -22.31 -11.06 7.41
N ARG A 779 -23.46 -11.72 7.24
CA ARG A 779 -23.65 -13.14 7.58
C ARG A 779 -22.57 -13.97 6.87
N THR A 780 -21.64 -14.48 7.67
CA THR A 780 -20.38 -15.09 7.24
C THR A 780 -20.36 -16.57 7.62
N ALA A 781 -20.06 -17.43 6.66
CA ALA A 781 -19.80 -18.84 6.89
C ALA A 781 -18.34 -19.21 6.56
N PHE A 782 -17.78 -20.18 7.28
CA PHE A 782 -16.58 -20.91 6.85
C PHE A 782 -16.91 -22.36 6.46
N MET A 783 -16.20 -22.89 5.47
CA MET A 783 -16.54 -24.14 4.80
C MET A 783 -15.51 -25.25 5.10
N GLY A 784 -16.01 -26.38 5.59
CA GLY A 784 -15.28 -27.65 5.74
C GLY A 784 -15.48 -28.61 4.55
N ALA A 785 -14.85 -29.78 4.61
CA ALA A 785 -14.93 -30.79 3.56
C ALA A 785 -16.07 -31.79 3.83
N GLU A 786 -16.20 -32.27 5.06
CA GLU A 786 -17.20 -33.25 5.49
C GLU A 786 -18.51 -32.58 5.92
N GLU A 787 -19.63 -33.28 5.68
CA GLU A 787 -21.00 -32.83 6.02
C GLU A 787 -21.21 -32.68 7.53
N LEU A 788 -20.77 -33.68 8.30
CA LEU A 788 -20.72 -33.67 9.75
C LEU A 788 -19.50 -32.87 10.22
N TRP A 789 -19.73 -31.81 10.99
CA TRP A 789 -18.66 -30.92 11.45
C TRP A 789 -17.78 -31.53 12.54
N ARG A 790 -18.27 -32.56 13.23
CA ARG A 790 -17.57 -33.28 14.30
C ARG A 790 -16.44 -34.17 13.78
N ASP A 791 -16.52 -34.58 12.51
CA ASP A 791 -15.53 -35.41 11.83
C ASP A 791 -14.57 -34.60 10.93
N ASP A 792 -14.72 -33.26 10.92
CA ASP A 792 -14.05 -32.35 9.97
C ASP A 792 -13.02 -31.43 10.65
N ALA A 793 -11.99 -31.04 9.88
CA ALA A 793 -10.98 -30.08 10.33
C ALA A 793 -11.56 -28.71 10.76
N ARG A 794 -12.76 -28.33 10.33
CA ARG A 794 -13.47 -27.10 10.73
C ARG A 794 -13.86 -27.04 12.21
N GLN A 795 -13.80 -28.17 12.93
CA GLN A 795 -13.90 -28.16 14.41
C GLN A 795 -12.82 -27.28 15.05
N VAL A 796 -11.60 -27.24 14.50
CA VAL A 796 -10.48 -26.47 15.06
C VAL A 796 -10.72 -24.95 15.04
N PRO A 797 -11.02 -24.30 13.89
CA PRO A 797 -11.36 -22.88 13.91
C PRO A 797 -12.65 -22.60 14.70
N ALA A 798 -13.62 -23.53 14.73
CA ALA A 798 -14.84 -23.36 15.54
C ALA A 798 -14.53 -23.28 17.05
N GLU A 799 -13.73 -24.20 17.58
CA GLU A 799 -13.34 -24.25 18.99
C GLU A 799 -12.56 -22.98 19.38
N PHE A 800 -11.57 -22.56 18.57
CA PHE A 800 -10.80 -21.33 18.83
C PHE A 800 -11.68 -20.06 18.81
N LEU A 801 -12.70 -19.99 17.95
CA LEU A 801 -13.64 -18.86 17.92
C LEU A 801 -14.55 -18.84 19.16
N VAL A 802 -14.99 -20.00 19.64
CA VAL A 802 -15.80 -20.10 20.87
C VAL A 802 -14.97 -19.85 22.12
N GLN A 803 -13.70 -20.29 22.17
CA GLN A 803 -12.77 -19.97 23.25
C GLN A 803 -12.50 -18.47 23.38
N ALA A 804 -12.41 -17.74 22.27
CA ALA A 804 -12.36 -16.26 22.26
C ALA A 804 -13.71 -15.59 22.58
N GLY A 805 -14.78 -16.35 22.80
CA GLY A 805 -16.09 -15.86 23.25
C GLY A 805 -17.06 -15.47 22.13
N HIS A 806 -16.77 -15.80 20.86
CA HIS A 806 -17.74 -15.71 19.76
C HIS A 806 -18.69 -16.92 19.79
N THR A 807 -19.74 -16.90 18.97
CA THR A 807 -20.64 -18.06 18.80
C THR A 807 -20.47 -18.65 17.41
N VAL A 808 -20.38 -19.97 17.32
CA VAL A 808 -20.33 -20.69 16.04
C VAL A 808 -21.56 -21.57 15.89
N GLU A 809 -22.21 -21.48 14.73
CA GLU A 809 -23.38 -22.30 14.37
C GLU A 809 -23.07 -23.13 13.12
N HIS A 810 -23.09 -24.45 13.26
CA HIS A 810 -22.89 -25.39 12.16
C HIS A 810 -24.21 -25.60 11.44
N ILE A 811 -24.30 -25.12 10.21
CA ILE A 811 -25.40 -25.45 9.31
C ILE A 811 -25.22 -26.91 8.87
N ARG A 812 -26.29 -27.71 9.02
CA ARG A 812 -26.38 -29.12 8.63
C ARG A 812 -27.06 -29.26 7.27
N SER A 813 -26.95 -30.42 6.65
CA SER A 813 -27.49 -30.73 5.32
C SER A 813 -29.03 -30.66 5.24
N ASP A 814 -29.71 -30.83 6.37
CA ASP A 814 -31.16 -30.61 6.53
C ASP A 814 -31.54 -29.13 6.68
N GLY A 815 -30.57 -28.20 6.63
CA GLY A 815 -30.77 -26.76 6.82
C GLY A 815 -30.90 -26.32 8.29
N SER A 816 -30.87 -27.24 9.26
CA SER A 816 -30.85 -26.89 10.70
C SER A 816 -29.49 -26.31 11.12
N THR A 817 -29.45 -25.56 12.23
CA THR A 817 -28.20 -25.14 12.87
C THR A 817 -27.96 -25.87 14.19
N GLU A 818 -26.71 -26.29 14.39
CA GLU A 818 -26.21 -26.85 15.65
C GLU A 818 -25.15 -25.91 16.22
N ARG A 819 -25.36 -25.41 17.44
CA ARG A 819 -24.38 -24.53 18.09
C ARG A 819 -23.15 -25.32 18.52
N HIS A 820 -21.96 -24.81 18.18
CA HIS A 820 -20.70 -25.37 18.67
C HIS A 820 -20.62 -25.30 20.19
N VAL A 821 -20.24 -26.40 20.83
CA VAL A 821 -19.98 -26.47 22.28
C VAL A 821 -18.47 -26.50 22.47
N SER A 822 -17.94 -25.69 23.39
CA SER A 822 -16.51 -25.65 23.71
C SER A 822 -16.04 -26.92 24.43
N GLY A 823 -14.81 -27.35 24.17
CA GLY A 823 -14.16 -28.47 24.85
C GLY A 823 -14.56 -29.84 24.32
N ILE A 824 -15.05 -29.93 23.08
CA ILE A 824 -15.30 -31.22 22.42
C ILE A 824 -13.95 -31.83 22.02
N GLU A 825 -13.76 -33.13 22.33
CA GLU A 825 -12.57 -33.85 21.93
C GLU A 825 -12.38 -33.86 20.41
N TYR A 826 -11.15 -33.60 19.95
CA TYR A 826 -10.81 -33.66 18.54
C TYR A 826 -10.70 -35.12 18.08
N PRO A 827 -11.20 -35.48 16.88
CA PRO A 827 -11.01 -36.80 16.30
C PRO A 827 -9.57 -37.30 16.36
N ASP A 828 -9.44 -38.60 16.61
CA ASP A 828 -8.19 -39.32 16.83
C ASP A 828 -7.19 -39.13 15.66
N TRP A 829 -7.68 -38.98 14.43
CA TRP A 829 -6.89 -38.68 13.24
C TRP A 829 -6.32 -37.26 13.24
N LEU A 830 -7.08 -36.28 13.73
CA LEU A 830 -6.75 -34.85 13.71
C LEU A 830 -5.70 -34.51 14.78
N VAL A 831 -5.78 -35.16 15.94
CA VAL A 831 -4.75 -35.09 16.99
C VAL A 831 -3.43 -35.70 16.50
N ARG A 832 -3.48 -36.90 15.91
CA ARG A 832 -2.28 -37.60 15.40
C ARG A 832 -1.67 -36.96 14.16
N GLU A 833 -2.40 -36.12 13.41
CA GLU A 833 -1.91 -35.49 12.19
C GLU A 833 -0.69 -34.59 12.44
N GLU A 834 -0.65 -33.85 13.56
CA GLU A 834 0.50 -33.00 13.91
C GLU A 834 1.77 -33.85 14.16
N GLU A 835 1.64 -34.97 14.87
CA GLU A 835 2.74 -35.91 15.12
C GLU A 835 3.17 -36.64 13.84
N ARG A 836 2.20 -37.07 13.02
CA ARG A 836 2.43 -37.76 11.75
C ARG A 836 3.19 -36.87 10.77
N LEU A 837 2.80 -35.59 10.65
CA LEU A 837 3.49 -34.62 9.81
C LEU A 837 4.87 -34.25 10.35
N LYS A 838 5.03 -34.09 11.67
CA LYS A 838 6.36 -33.92 12.30
C LYS A 838 7.27 -35.14 12.06
N MET A 839 6.74 -36.36 12.11
CA MET A 839 7.49 -37.58 11.81
C MET A 839 7.90 -37.64 10.33
N VAL A 840 6.98 -37.31 9.40
CA VAL A 840 7.27 -37.22 7.97
C VAL A 840 8.36 -36.16 7.69
N GLU A 841 8.30 -35.00 8.33
CA GLU A 841 9.29 -33.94 8.16
C GLU A 841 10.64 -34.31 8.80
N LYS A 842 10.65 -34.95 9.96
CA LYS A 842 11.87 -35.52 10.56
C LYS A 842 12.52 -36.55 9.63
N LYS A 843 11.73 -37.41 8.97
CA LYS A 843 12.23 -38.37 7.99
C LYS A 843 12.76 -37.72 6.72
N ARG A 844 12.19 -36.59 6.28
CA ARG A 844 12.74 -35.77 5.18
C ARG A 844 14.08 -35.14 5.56
N GLN A 845 14.20 -34.61 6.78
CA GLN A 845 15.44 -34.02 7.30
C GLN A 845 16.54 -35.07 7.53
N ALA A 846 16.18 -36.29 7.92
CA ALA A 846 17.09 -37.44 8.01
C ALA A 846 17.45 -38.08 6.64
N GLY A 847 16.79 -37.66 5.55
CA GLY A 847 16.94 -38.27 4.22
C GLY A 847 16.27 -39.64 4.04
N GLU A 848 15.65 -40.21 5.09
CA GLU A 848 14.84 -41.45 5.01
C GLU A 848 13.67 -41.32 4.03
N LEU A 849 13.01 -40.16 4.04
CA LEU A 849 12.15 -39.75 2.94
C LEU A 849 12.94 -38.80 2.04
N ALA A 850 12.87 -39.02 0.73
CA ALA A 850 13.16 -37.94 -0.19
C ALA A 850 12.24 -36.75 0.13
N ASN A 851 12.83 -35.54 0.20
CA ASN A 851 12.05 -34.32 0.19
C ASN A 851 11.07 -34.34 -1.00
N PRO A 852 9.87 -33.76 -0.87
CA PRO A 852 8.95 -33.55 -1.98
C PRO A 852 9.51 -32.46 -2.90
N GLN A 853 10.60 -32.80 -3.60
CA GLN A 853 11.00 -32.12 -4.81
C GLN A 853 9.78 -32.06 -5.75
N LYS A 854 9.64 -30.96 -6.49
CA LYS A 854 8.92 -31.00 -7.78
C LYS A 854 9.71 -31.99 -8.61
N SER A 855 9.19 -33.20 -8.69
CA SER A 855 10.02 -34.39 -8.54
C SER A 855 10.89 -34.63 -9.76
N ARG A 856 11.95 -35.43 -9.64
CA ARG A 856 12.61 -35.94 -10.86
C ARG A 856 11.62 -36.81 -11.69
N VAL A 857 10.55 -37.29 -11.07
CA VAL A 857 9.39 -37.91 -11.72
C VAL A 857 8.51 -36.89 -12.45
N ASP A 858 8.31 -35.66 -11.96
CA ASP A 858 7.67 -34.55 -12.72
C ASP A 858 8.43 -34.18 -14.01
N ARG A 859 9.68 -34.64 -14.13
CA ARG A 859 10.53 -34.56 -15.32
C ARG A 859 10.87 -35.95 -15.92
N SER A 860 10.26 -37.03 -15.45
CA SER A 860 10.39 -38.33 -16.14
C SER A 860 9.66 -38.27 -17.47
N SER A 861 10.09 -39.09 -18.42
CA SER A 861 9.36 -39.31 -19.66
C SER A 861 7.89 -39.67 -19.42
N GLU A 862 7.58 -40.36 -18.32
CA GLU A 862 6.22 -40.76 -17.94
C GLU A 862 5.36 -39.59 -17.45
N ALA A 863 5.80 -38.75 -16.50
CA ALA A 863 4.97 -37.61 -16.07
C ALA A 863 4.94 -36.48 -17.11
N VAL A 864 5.96 -36.38 -17.96
CA VAL A 864 5.91 -35.54 -19.16
C VAL A 864 4.89 -36.11 -20.15
N ALA A 865 4.89 -37.42 -20.43
CA ALA A 865 3.88 -38.06 -21.27
C ALA A 865 2.46 -37.90 -20.70
N LEU A 866 2.25 -38.04 -19.39
CA LEU A 866 0.96 -37.78 -18.74
C LEU A 866 0.54 -36.31 -18.86
N ARG A 867 1.47 -35.36 -18.80
CA ARG A 867 1.19 -33.93 -19.06
C ARG A 867 0.91 -33.60 -20.53
N LEU A 868 1.38 -34.42 -21.47
CA LEU A 868 1.14 -34.27 -22.90
C LEU A 868 -0.09 -35.06 -23.39
N ALA A 869 -0.48 -36.11 -22.66
CA ALA A 869 -1.70 -36.88 -22.87
C ALA A 869 -2.92 -36.26 -22.16
N ALA A 870 -2.70 -35.43 -21.13
CA ALA A 870 -3.73 -34.58 -20.57
C ALA A 870 -4.20 -33.56 -21.64
N PRO A 871 -5.51 -33.37 -21.83
CA PRO A 871 -6.01 -32.36 -22.77
C PRO A 871 -5.56 -30.97 -22.33
N VAL A 872 -5.10 -30.16 -23.29
CA VAL A 872 -4.65 -28.79 -23.05
C VAL A 872 -5.78 -27.99 -22.41
N GLU A 873 -5.49 -27.29 -21.32
CA GLU A 873 -6.49 -26.46 -20.64
C GLU A 873 -6.67 -25.15 -21.43
N GLU A 874 -7.80 -25.05 -22.12
CA GLU A 874 -8.18 -23.86 -22.87
C GLU A 874 -8.70 -22.79 -21.90
N VAL A 875 -8.05 -21.62 -21.88
CA VAL A 875 -8.40 -20.50 -21.01
C VAL A 875 -8.92 -19.35 -21.86
N ASP A 876 -10.20 -18.99 -21.74
CA ASP A 876 -10.74 -17.82 -22.43
C ASP A 876 -10.25 -16.52 -21.76
N ALA A 877 -9.55 -15.69 -22.53
CA ALA A 877 -9.02 -14.41 -22.06
C ALA A 877 -10.12 -13.44 -21.61
N MET A 878 -11.25 -13.43 -22.32
CA MET A 878 -12.37 -12.55 -22.03
C MET A 878 -13.15 -13.03 -20.81
N GLU A 879 -13.28 -14.34 -20.57
CA GLU A 879 -13.88 -14.86 -19.34
C GLU A 879 -13.00 -14.57 -18.11
N GLU A 880 -11.70 -14.82 -18.17
CA GLU A 880 -10.77 -14.53 -17.07
C GLU A 880 -10.73 -13.01 -16.76
N MET A 881 -10.79 -12.13 -17.77
CA MET A 881 -10.84 -10.67 -17.56
C MET A 881 -12.19 -10.17 -17.05
N ARG A 882 -13.33 -10.67 -17.57
CA ARG A 882 -14.66 -10.43 -16.96
C ARG A 882 -14.72 -10.99 -15.53
N GLY A 883 -13.86 -11.97 -15.24
CA GLY A 883 -13.66 -12.56 -13.93
C GLY A 883 -12.89 -11.72 -12.92
N ALA A 884 -12.44 -10.51 -13.27
CA ALA A 884 -11.86 -9.54 -12.34
C ALA A 884 -12.94 -8.63 -11.73
N ALA A 885 -13.00 -8.53 -10.40
CA ALA A 885 -13.99 -7.68 -9.71
C ALA A 885 -13.60 -6.18 -9.68
N ASN A 886 -12.38 -5.83 -10.07
CA ASN A 886 -11.83 -4.47 -9.99
C ASN A 886 -10.58 -4.31 -10.88
N GLN A 887 -10.14 -3.07 -11.09
CA GLN A 887 -9.00 -2.74 -11.95
C GLN A 887 -7.67 -3.41 -11.53
N LYS A 888 -7.46 -3.72 -10.23
CA LYS A 888 -6.23 -4.38 -9.77
C LYS A 888 -6.24 -5.86 -10.10
N GLU A 889 -7.37 -6.54 -9.87
CA GLU A 889 -7.60 -7.90 -10.33
C GLU A 889 -7.53 -8.00 -11.86
N LEU A 890 -8.03 -6.99 -12.58
CA LEU A 890 -7.92 -6.94 -14.03
C LEU A 890 -6.44 -6.91 -14.43
N VAL A 891 -5.64 -5.98 -13.93
CA VAL A 891 -4.19 -5.93 -14.22
C VAL A 891 -3.46 -7.24 -13.83
N VAL A 892 -3.91 -7.96 -12.80
CA VAL A 892 -3.38 -9.29 -12.46
C VAL A 892 -3.80 -10.35 -13.48
N ALA A 893 -5.06 -10.39 -13.90
CA ALA A 893 -5.58 -11.27 -14.95
C ALA A 893 -4.91 -11.01 -16.30
N GLN A 894 -4.80 -9.74 -16.72
CA GLN A 894 -4.10 -9.30 -17.92
C GLN A 894 -2.64 -9.81 -17.94
N ARG A 895 -1.89 -9.60 -16.84
CA ARG A 895 -0.50 -10.11 -16.70
C ARG A 895 -0.41 -11.64 -16.66
N LYS A 896 -1.39 -12.31 -16.03
CA LYS A 896 -1.51 -13.79 -15.98
C LYS A 896 -1.72 -14.36 -17.39
N LEU A 897 -2.61 -13.76 -18.17
CA LEU A 897 -2.91 -14.15 -19.55
C LEU A 897 -1.73 -13.92 -20.48
N ALA A 898 -1.08 -12.75 -20.43
CA ALA A 898 0.14 -12.48 -21.22
C ALA A 898 1.27 -13.48 -20.87
N ARG A 899 1.42 -13.86 -19.60
CA ARG A 899 2.35 -14.92 -19.18
C ARG A 899 1.95 -16.31 -19.69
N TYR A 900 0.66 -16.64 -19.74
CA TYR A 900 0.19 -17.91 -20.32
C TYR A 900 0.42 -17.96 -21.83
N GLN A 901 0.07 -16.88 -22.54
CA GLN A 901 0.32 -16.73 -23.98
C GLN A 901 1.81 -16.90 -24.30
N ARG A 902 2.69 -16.20 -23.58
CA ARG A 902 4.14 -16.35 -23.76
C ARG A 902 4.64 -17.78 -23.53
N ILE A 903 4.08 -18.49 -22.55
CA ILE A 903 4.45 -19.89 -22.28
C ILE A 903 3.90 -20.83 -23.36
N ALA A 904 2.75 -20.50 -23.96
CA ALA A 904 2.21 -21.21 -25.12
C ALA A 904 3.07 -21.00 -26.38
N GLU A 905 3.56 -19.79 -26.61
CA GLU A 905 4.48 -19.47 -27.71
C GLU A 905 5.88 -20.11 -27.50
N GLU A 906 6.42 -20.06 -26.27
CA GLU A 906 7.72 -20.65 -25.90
C GLU A 906 7.75 -22.19 -26.02
N LYS A 907 6.59 -22.86 -25.89
CA LYS A 907 6.51 -24.32 -25.78
C LYS A 907 5.64 -25.02 -26.84
N GLY A 908 4.87 -24.28 -27.62
CA GLY A 908 3.89 -24.81 -28.56
C GLY A 908 2.97 -25.83 -27.90
N VAL A 909 2.86 -27.01 -28.51
CA VAL A 909 2.02 -28.14 -28.06
C VAL A 909 2.39 -28.63 -26.65
N LEU A 910 3.58 -28.32 -26.13
CA LEU A 910 4.00 -28.71 -24.78
C LEU A 910 3.50 -27.77 -23.67
N ALA A 911 2.61 -26.82 -23.99
CA ALA A 911 2.01 -25.89 -23.06
C ALA A 911 0.72 -26.45 -22.42
N ALA A 912 0.73 -26.62 -21.10
CA ALA A 912 -0.41 -27.17 -20.35
C ALA A 912 -1.67 -26.27 -20.36
N LYS A 913 -1.53 -24.98 -20.70
CA LYS A 913 -2.64 -24.04 -20.88
C LYS A 913 -2.43 -23.24 -22.17
N VAL A 914 -3.48 -23.07 -22.95
CA VAL A 914 -3.50 -22.22 -24.17
C VAL A 914 -4.60 -21.19 -24.03
N VAL A 915 -4.31 -19.94 -24.38
CA VAL A 915 -5.27 -18.84 -24.24
C VAL A 915 -6.11 -18.72 -25.51
N LYS A 916 -7.43 -18.67 -25.37
CA LYS A 916 -8.40 -18.41 -26.44
C LYS A 916 -8.94 -16.99 -26.35
N ASN A 917 -9.40 -16.46 -27.49
CA ASN A 917 -10.01 -15.13 -27.61
C ASN A 917 -9.10 -13.99 -27.10
N THR A 918 -7.78 -14.18 -27.24
CA THR A 918 -6.71 -13.30 -26.78
C THR A 918 -6.69 -11.97 -27.56
N PRO A 919 -6.92 -10.80 -26.93
CA PRO A 919 -6.77 -9.51 -27.59
C PRO A 919 -5.31 -9.20 -27.96
N GLU A 920 -5.11 -8.40 -29.01
CA GLU A 920 -3.78 -8.10 -29.56
C GLU A 920 -2.78 -7.53 -28.55
N TRP A 921 -3.23 -6.66 -27.64
CA TRP A 921 -2.36 -6.09 -26.60
C TRP A 921 -1.86 -7.16 -25.59
N ILE A 922 -2.55 -8.30 -25.42
CA ILE A 922 -2.02 -9.44 -24.64
C ILE A 922 -0.90 -10.15 -25.43
N LEU A 923 -1.03 -10.24 -26.76
CA LEU A 923 0.02 -10.79 -27.62
C LEU A 923 1.27 -9.89 -27.60
N GLU A 924 1.08 -8.57 -27.63
CA GLU A 924 2.19 -7.61 -27.44
C GLU A 924 2.86 -7.74 -26.07
N ASP A 925 2.09 -7.77 -24.98
CA ASP A 925 2.65 -7.90 -23.64
C ASP A 925 3.32 -9.27 -23.42
N ALA A 926 2.86 -10.32 -24.11
CA ALA A 926 3.55 -11.61 -24.16
C ALA A 926 4.92 -11.50 -24.85
N ARG A 927 5.01 -10.80 -26.00
CA ARG A 927 6.27 -10.52 -26.73
C ARG A 927 7.23 -9.68 -25.91
N LYS A 928 6.79 -8.55 -25.35
CA LYS A 928 7.57 -7.69 -24.44
C LYS A 928 8.10 -8.50 -23.23
N GLN A 929 7.28 -9.41 -22.69
CA GLN A 929 7.70 -10.35 -21.64
C GLN A 929 8.63 -11.48 -22.12
N ALA A 930 8.69 -11.79 -23.42
CA ALA A 930 9.65 -12.73 -24.00
C ALA A 930 11.01 -12.06 -24.21
N GLU A 931 11.00 -10.87 -24.82
CA GLU A 931 12.18 -10.02 -25.02
C GLU A 931 12.89 -9.71 -23.70
N TRP A 932 12.14 -9.31 -22.66
CA TRP A 932 12.72 -9.05 -21.33
C TRP A 932 13.33 -10.30 -20.69
N VAL A 933 12.73 -11.48 -20.85
CA VAL A 933 13.31 -12.75 -20.37
C VAL A 933 14.53 -13.16 -21.19
N ALA A 934 14.52 -12.94 -22.51
CA ALA A 934 15.67 -13.20 -23.38
C ALA A 934 16.84 -12.29 -23.00
N ALA A 935 16.60 -10.99 -22.82
CA ALA A 935 17.59 -10.02 -22.36
C ALA A 935 18.16 -10.40 -20.98
N LYS A 936 17.33 -10.69 -19.97
CA LYS A 936 17.80 -11.14 -18.65
C LYS A 936 18.54 -12.48 -18.70
N LYS A 937 18.22 -13.36 -19.65
CA LYS A 937 18.95 -14.63 -19.89
C LYS A 937 20.32 -14.39 -20.55
N GLN A 938 20.42 -13.44 -21.47
CA GLN A 938 21.68 -12.99 -22.09
C GLN A 938 22.57 -12.27 -21.08
N GLU A 939 22.02 -11.34 -20.30
CA GLU A 939 22.70 -10.64 -19.21
C GLU A 939 23.27 -11.64 -18.17
N LYS A 940 22.48 -12.63 -17.77
CA LYS A 940 22.92 -13.70 -16.86
C LYS A 940 23.95 -14.67 -17.49
N ALA A 941 23.97 -14.79 -18.82
CA ALA A 941 25.01 -15.56 -19.51
C ALA A 941 26.33 -14.78 -19.61
N ALA A 942 26.27 -13.48 -19.94
CA ALA A 942 27.43 -12.60 -20.02
C ALA A 942 28.06 -12.30 -18.66
N GLY A 943 27.23 -12.07 -17.63
CA GLY A 943 27.67 -11.86 -16.25
C GLY A 943 28.20 -13.10 -15.53
N LYS A 944 28.12 -14.29 -16.17
CA LYS A 944 28.75 -15.51 -15.66
C LYS A 944 30.14 -15.64 -16.29
N SER A 945 31.12 -14.93 -15.72
CA SER A 945 32.49 -14.88 -16.26
C SER A 945 33.11 -16.28 -16.42
N PRO A 946 34.01 -16.48 -17.39
CA PRO A 946 34.65 -17.79 -17.63
C PRO A 946 35.47 -18.27 -16.41
N ASP A 947 35.94 -17.37 -15.56
CA ASP A 947 36.69 -17.69 -14.34
C ASP A 947 35.84 -18.53 -13.35
N ALA A 948 34.53 -18.27 -13.30
CA ALA A 948 33.58 -19.05 -12.51
C ALA A 948 33.26 -20.42 -13.12
N ALA A 949 33.75 -20.72 -14.33
CA ALA A 949 33.77 -22.07 -14.90
C ALA A 949 35.11 -22.77 -14.65
N ALA A 950 36.24 -22.04 -14.78
CA ALA A 950 37.58 -22.57 -14.47
C ALA A 950 37.66 -23.10 -13.03
N HIS A 951 37.19 -22.30 -12.05
CA HIS A 951 37.24 -22.69 -10.64
C HIS A 951 36.29 -23.86 -10.27
N ALA A 952 35.42 -24.30 -11.20
CA ALA A 952 34.59 -25.49 -11.04
C ALA A 952 35.26 -26.77 -11.56
N GLN A 953 36.32 -26.68 -12.38
CA GLN A 953 37.05 -27.85 -12.90
C GLN A 953 38.14 -28.32 -11.90
N ASP A 954 38.77 -27.42 -11.15
CA ASP A 954 39.75 -27.75 -10.10
C ASP A 954 39.18 -28.50 -8.87
N MET A 955 37.87 -28.76 -8.84
CA MET A 955 37.18 -29.53 -7.79
C MET A 955 36.84 -30.98 -8.21
N GLU A 956 37.14 -31.38 -9.45
CA GLU A 956 36.86 -32.74 -9.93
C GLU A 956 37.99 -33.71 -9.49
N ALA A 957 37.85 -34.21 -8.26
CA ALA A 957 38.84 -35.09 -7.63
C ALA A 957 39.08 -36.40 -8.44
N PRO A 958 40.33 -36.89 -8.54
CA PRO A 958 40.68 -37.99 -9.42
C PRO A 958 39.99 -39.30 -9.02
N ALA A 959 39.22 -39.86 -9.95
CA ALA A 959 38.60 -41.17 -9.79
C ALA A 959 39.68 -42.27 -9.69
N LYS A 960 39.54 -43.17 -8.73
CA LYS A 960 40.42 -44.35 -8.63
C LYS A 960 40.09 -45.34 -9.74
N GLU A 961 41.01 -45.52 -10.69
CA GLU A 961 40.96 -46.65 -11.61
C GLU A 961 41.21 -47.96 -10.84
N GLY A 962 40.14 -48.74 -10.65
CA GLY A 962 40.24 -50.11 -10.15
C GLY A 962 40.47 -51.07 -11.31
N GLN A 963 41.71 -51.53 -11.51
CA GLN A 963 42.00 -52.58 -12.47
C GLN A 963 41.35 -53.91 -12.01
N GLY A 964 40.56 -54.52 -12.89
CA GLY A 964 39.91 -55.81 -12.65
C GLY A 964 40.38 -56.86 -13.66
N GLU A 965 41.50 -57.53 -13.36
CA GLU A 965 41.85 -58.77 -14.06
C GLU A 965 41.00 -59.94 -13.55
N ALA A 966 40.73 -60.92 -14.42
CA ALA A 966 39.77 -61.99 -14.17
C ALA A 966 40.42 -63.37 -14.13
N HIS A 967 40.27 -64.09 -13.01
CA HIS A 967 40.53 -65.53 -12.92
C HIS A 967 39.61 -66.25 -11.90
N PRO A 968 39.52 -67.60 -11.93
CA PRO A 968 38.25 -68.32 -11.76
C PRO A 968 38.10 -69.04 -10.39
N PRO A 969 36.92 -69.64 -10.06
CA PRO A 969 36.60 -69.99 -8.66
C PRO A 969 37.29 -71.27 -8.14
N GLY A 970 37.88 -71.16 -6.94
CA GLY A 970 38.44 -72.26 -6.15
C GLY A 970 37.68 -72.50 -4.85
N ARG A 971 37.57 -73.76 -4.43
CA ARG A 971 36.73 -74.24 -3.30
C ARG A 971 37.31 -73.94 -1.89
N SER A 972 36.44 -74.15 -0.90
CA SER A 972 36.70 -74.68 0.47
C SER A 972 36.73 -73.68 1.63
N ALA A 973 35.82 -73.89 2.60
CA ALA A 973 36.04 -73.61 4.04
C ALA A 973 36.74 -74.84 4.68
N PRO A 974 37.36 -74.76 5.88
CA PRO A 974 36.63 -74.67 7.17
C PRO A 974 37.32 -73.73 8.23
N SER A 975 36.62 -73.06 9.16
CA SER A 975 36.22 -73.47 10.54
C SER A 975 37.23 -73.16 11.68
N ALA A 976 36.71 -72.94 12.90
CA ALA A 976 37.40 -72.74 14.20
C ALA A 976 38.17 -71.39 14.35
N ALA A 977 37.85 -70.53 15.34
CA ALA A 977 38.26 -70.55 16.77
C ALA A 977 39.67 -69.94 16.99
N GLU A 978 40.08 -69.40 18.15
CA GLU A 978 39.46 -69.47 19.48
C GLU A 978 39.68 -68.18 20.31
N GLU A 979 38.87 -68.06 21.34
CA GLU A 979 38.82 -67.08 22.43
C GLU A 979 40.15 -66.90 23.21
N THR A 980 40.49 -65.66 23.63
CA THR A 980 40.85 -65.32 25.03
C THR A 980 41.26 -63.84 25.24
N ALA A 981 40.89 -63.32 26.41
CA ALA A 981 41.54 -62.23 27.15
C ALA A 981 42.23 -62.87 28.40
N PRO A 982 42.94 -62.20 29.34
CA PRO A 982 42.78 -60.80 29.77
C PRO A 982 44.10 -60.11 30.24
N GLU A 983 43.94 -59.17 31.20
CA GLU A 983 44.88 -58.70 32.23
C GLU A 983 45.95 -57.60 31.94
N ALA A 984 45.87 -56.58 32.80
CA ALA A 984 46.92 -55.66 33.24
C ALA A 984 47.47 -56.20 34.61
N PRO A 985 48.35 -55.54 35.40
CA PRO A 985 48.72 -54.11 35.43
C PRO A 985 50.21 -53.76 35.74
N GLN A 986 50.52 -52.44 35.82
CA GLN A 986 51.69 -51.83 36.52
C GLN A 986 53.09 -52.16 35.91
N GLN A 987 54.19 -51.42 36.10
CA GLN A 987 54.51 -50.15 36.79
C GLN A 987 55.58 -49.41 35.92
N GLU A 988 55.50 -48.11 35.66
CA GLU A 988 56.25 -47.03 36.37
C GLU A 988 57.80 -47.02 36.21
N GLN A 989 58.32 -46.17 35.30
CA GLN A 989 59.56 -45.38 35.48
C GLN A 989 59.66 -44.24 34.43
N ALA A 990 60.47 -43.21 34.72
CA ALA A 990 60.71 -42.01 33.89
C ALA A 990 61.93 -42.21 32.94
N GLU A 991 62.38 -41.32 32.05
CA GLU A 991 62.24 -39.86 31.82
C GLU A 991 62.03 -39.58 30.29
N ALA A 992 61.85 -38.38 29.70
CA ALA A 992 62.12 -36.99 30.11
C ALA A 992 61.17 -35.97 29.42
N GLU A 993 61.45 -34.66 29.55
CA GLU A 993 60.58 -33.50 29.24
C GLU A 993 60.25 -33.23 27.76
N PRO A 994 59.08 -32.59 27.50
CA PRO A 994 59.05 -31.40 26.65
C PRO A 994 58.30 -30.19 27.27
N GLN A 995 58.57 -28.98 26.77
CA GLN A 995 58.12 -27.71 27.37
C GLN A 995 56.71 -27.25 26.94
N GLU A 996 55.88 -26.85 27.90
CA GLU A 996 54.67 -26.01 27.68
C GLU A 996 55.05 -24.51 27.62
N PRO A 997 54.17 -23.65 27.06
CA PRO A 997 53.62 -22.66 27.98
C PRO A 997 52.11 -22.35 27.85
N LYS A 998 51.39 -22.61 28.94
CA LYS A 998 50.44 -21.68 29.61
C LYS A 998 49.02 -21.56 29.04
N ARG A 999 48.15 -22.38 29.63
CA ARG A 999 46.68 -22.24 29.67
C ARG A 999 46.21 -20.87 30.22
N SER A 1000 44.97 -20.50 29.88
CA SER A 1000 44.09 -19.72 30.77
C SER A 1000 42.74 -20.45 30.93
N THR A 1001 42.10 -20.33 32.09
CA THR A 1001 40.99 -21.22 32.49
C THR A 1001 39.65 -20.50 32.63
N TRP A 1002 38.60 -21.06 32.03
CA TRP A 1002 37.22 -20.63 32.27
C TRP A 1002 36.67 -21.28 33.55
N ARG A 1003 36.30 -20.47 34.55
CA ARG A 1003 35.50 -20.92 35.70
C ARG A 1003 34.03 -20.56 35.48
N SER A 1004 33.18 -21.56 35.30
CA SER A 1004 31.72 -21.39 35.35
C SER A 1004 31.25 -21.27 36.80
N ARG A 1005 30.53 -20.19 37.12
CA ARG A 1005 29.82 -20.01 38.41
C ARG A 1005 28.31 -20.13 38.17
N ARG A 1006 27.72 -21.26 38.57
CA ARG A 1006 26.27 -21.33 38.82
C ARG A 1006 25.94 -20.47 40.04
N ARG A 1007 24.86 -19.71 40.00
CA ARG A 1007 24.20 -19.14 41.20
C ARG A 1007 22.96 -19.98 41.50
N ALA A 1008 22.83 -20.45 42.73
CA ALA A 1008 21.56 -20.85 43.31
C ALA A 1008 20.93 -19.62 44.02
N PRO A 1009 19.60 -19.55 44.18
CA PRO A 1009 18.96 -18.52 44.98
C PRO A 1009 19.20 -18.78 46.47
N ALA A 1010 19.33 -17.69 47.24
CA ALA A 1010 19.27 -17.75 48.70
C ALA A 1010 17.93 -17.16 49.16
N ALA A 1011 17.22 -17.87 50.04
CA ALA A 1011 16.05 -17.35 50.72
C ALA A 1011 16.47 -16.61 52.01
N THR A 1012 15.64 -15.67 52.45
CA THR A 1012 15.74 -15.00 53.75
C THR A 1012 14.37 -15.00 54.42
N ALA A 1013 14.32 -15.39 55.70
CA ALA A 1013 13.13 -15.42 56.53
C ALA A 1013 13.13 -14.28 57.58
N GLY A 1014 12.02 -14.12 58.30
CA GLY A 1014 11.75 -13.06 59.27
C GLY A 1014 10.38 -12.42 58.95
N ASP A 1015 9.27 -12.91 59.50
CA ASP A 1015 8.82 -12.81 60.91
C ASP A 1015 8.18 -11.45 61.23
N THR A 1016 6.92 -11.27 60.84
CA THR A 1016 5.79 -11.04 61.78
C THR A 1016 4.44 -11.24 61.09
#